data_AF-E7ADA6-F1
#
_entry.id   AF-E7ADA6-F1
#
_cell.length_a   1.000
_cell.length_b   1.000
_cell.length_c   1.000
_cell.angle_alpha   90.00
_cell.angle_beta   90.00
_cell.angle_gamma   90.00
#
_symmetry.space_group_name_H-M   'P 1'
#
loop_
_entity.id
_entity.type
_entity.pdbx_description
1 polymer ?
#
loop_
_entity_poly.entity_id
_entity_poly.type
_entity_poly.pdbx_seq_one_letter_code
_entity_poly.pdbx_strand_id
1 'polypeptide(L)'
;MFFKWSKNRQLEPSAPTRTTNFFISQQELAHLKIEAMALIAFVPASIDFKATVDTLERQCANVRVRLALQTAGQIGCNPNNLYNLNCPDQILIHLLSPDLFVAIETFMVDTLCADLQRGEISMDLDTRKHKIKEQIEQHVRPSMHVGPSDTFILSYFPGLTSSESFFLEGLISSNVPLSNLVGGSAGGKLDFKESLLSFNGQISGQKAVLTYCKLRPGYHYDIFTTHNFAKTSTSFIIGECIPELRQVKSFLINKELVSAADVLCAHFKCSQEELTQALVGYTFAVEMYGQIFVRSVGTINADKSITFFCDLYFGERLFLVKSGNFVQDTQQAYTKFLRGRKPLSILLNDCILRRLNNQTALDQFKELDNCPISGFSTFGEISFSLHQNQTLTALCIFKGEPDKVAPRNFFTHFRDTLLHYERIKSNRLKANVVIKNTLLEQYAGYNQIMSTNQTHLRDIATKATANNEYVRTVRQEALKLHDSMSSLKELSATLSHTVDTINQHTIEVSEALQKIDRVSYQTNLLALNASIEAARAGSHGRGFAVVADEVGNLANGVQQRLEEIQSTFASMGKAVKNIENAAKAVLNASDENNASLDSLHGAMTSLETQSQEMEKIAQQSLVDLAHVQEQIEDVKTNIQQNQELVKKLHLS
;
A
#
# COMPACT_ATOMS: atom_id res chain seq x y z
N MET A 1 70.46 -38.09 27.74
CA MET A 1 71.59 -37.52 26.96
C MET A 1 71.44 -36.01 27.01
N PHE A 2 72.32 -35.34 27.74
CA PHE A 2 72.38 -33.89 27.91
C PHE A 2 72.84 -33.23 26.61
N PHE A 3 72.20 -32.15 26.14
CA PHE A 3 72.86 -31.18 25.26
C PHE A 3 72.46 -29.73 25.58
N LYS A 4 73.40 -29.09 26.30
CA LYS A 4 73.95 -27.73 26.19
C LYS A 4 73.05 -26.62 25.61
N TRP A 5 72.68 -25.73 26.52
CA TRP A 5 72.41 -24.31 26.30
C TRP A 5 73.67 -23.59 25.74
N SER A 6 73.54 -22.90 24.60
CA SER A 6 74.49 -21.88 24.16
C SER A 6 73.88 -20.49 24.41
N LYS A 7 74.46 -19.76 25.37
CA LYS A 7 74.32 -18.30 25.47
C LYS A 7 75.17 -17.67 24.36
N ASN A 8 74.56 -16.87 23.49
CA ASN A 8 75.03 -15.53 23.09
C ASN A 8 74.37 -15.05 21.78
N ARG A 9 73.42 -14.13 21.90
CA ARG A 9 73.56 -12.75 21.41
C ARG A 9 72.34 -11.96 21.90
N GLN A 10 72.58 -11.02 22.81
CA GLN A 10 71.69 -9.89 22.99
C GLN A 10 71.65 -9.15 21.66
N LEU A 11 70.55 -9.32 20.92
CA LEU A 11 70.13 -8.32 19.95
C LEU A 11 69.43 -7.23 20.78
N GLU A 12 70.09 -6.09 20.95
CA GLU A 12 69.39 -4.86 21.27
C GLU A 12 68.25 -4.69 20.26
N PRO A 13 67.03 -4.35 20.69
CA PRO A 13 65.98 -3.99 19.75
C PRO A 13 66.28 -2.58 19.26
N SER A 14 67.09 -2.47 18.20
CA SER A 14 67.06 -1.28 17.36
C SER A 14 65.60 -1.11 16.90
N ALA A 15 64.98 -0.01 17.31
CA ALA A 15 63.64 0.38 16.89
C ALA A 15 63.50 0.27 15.36
N PRO A 16 62.35 -0.18 14.82
CA PRO A 16 62.17 -0.22 13.38
C PRO A 16 62.08 1.21 12.84
N THR A 17 63.19 1.73 12.32
CA THR A 17 63.24 2.93 11.48
C THR A 17 62.99 2.54 10.02
N ARG A 18 61.72 2.44 9.60
CA ARG A 18 61.27 2.57 8.19
C ARG A 18 59.83 3.10 8.21
N THR A 19 59.60 4.28 7.65
CA THR A 19 58.30 4.97 7.60
C THR A 19 57.21 4.06 7.01
N THR A 20 56.17 3.75 7.78
CA THR A 20 55.04 2.92 7.35
C THR A 20 54.05 3.70 6.46
N ASN A 21 54.15 5.02 6.43
CA ASN A 21 53.34 5.90 5.61
C ASN A 21 54.09 7.21 5.29
N PHE A 22 53.69 7.87 4.20
CA PHE A 22 54.20 9.19 3.80
C PHE A 22 53.31 9.80 2.71
N PHE A 23 53.35 11.13 2.61
CA PHE A 23 52.78 11.86 1.48
C PHE A 23 53.76 11.91 0.31
N ILE A 24 53.22 11.87 -0.89
CA ILE A 24 53.98 12.00 -2.13
C ILE A 24 53.16 12.75 -3.18
N SER A 25 53.80 13.66 -3.93
CA SER A 25 53.17 14.28 -5.09
C SER A 25 53.16 13.31 -6.28
N GLN A 26 52.29 13.57 -7.27
CA GLN A 26 52.25 12.80 -8.51
C GLN A 26 53.61 12.80 -9.26
N GLN A 27 54.37 13.89 -9.16
CA GLN A 27 55.69 14.00 -9.80
C GLN A 27 56.73 13.14 -9.09
N GLU A 28 56.78 13.19 -7.76
CA GLU A 28 57.71 12.38 -6.96
C GLU A 28 57.40 10.89 -7.05
N LEU A 29 56.11 10.53 -7.23
CA LEU A 29 55.69 9.15 -7.41
C LEU A 29 56.37 8.46 -8.60
N ALA A 30 56.71 9.21 -9.65
CA ALA A 30 57.42 8.70 -10.82
C ALA A 30 58.86 8.25 -10.52
N HIS A 31 59.39 8.58 -9.35
CA HIS A 31 60.74 8.20 -8.91
C HIS A 31 60.73 7.31 -7.66
N LEU A 32 59.54 6.88 -7.21
CA LEU A 32 59.39 6.12 -5.99
C LEU A 32 60.00 4.72 -6.14
N LYS A 33 60.90 4.36 -5.23
CA LYS A 33 61.43 3.00 -5.08
C LYS A 33 61.17 2.53 -3.67
N ILE A 34 60.37 1.49 -3.52
CA ILE A 34 59.98 0.94 -2.22
C ILE A 34 60.11 -0.57 -2.20
N GLU A 35 60.36 -1.11 -1.02
CA GLU A 35 60.33 -2.55 -0.74
C GLU A 35 59.28 -2.79 0.35
N ALA A 36 58.19 -3.46 -0.01
CA ALA A 36 57.07 -3.75 0.87
C ALA A 36 56.36 -5.04 0.41
N MET A 37 55.59 -5.68 1.29
CA MET A 37 54.73 -6.80 0.88
C MET A 37 53.49 -6.30 0.13
N ALA A 38 52.92 -5.18 0.58
CA ALA A 38 51.82 -4.50 -0.08
C ALA A 38 51.94 -2.98 0.08
N LEU A 39 51.35 -2.24 -0.86
CA LEU A 39 51.16 -0.80 -0.76
C LEU A 39 49.67 -0.45 -0.96
N ILE A 40 49.19 0.52 -0.20
CA ILE A 40 47.87 1.15 -0.39
C ILE A 40 48.09 2.64 -0.65
N ALA A 41 47.65 3.11 -1.80
CA ALA A 41 47.69 4.51 -2.18
C ALA A 41 46.29 5.13 -2.02
N PHE A 42 46.18 6.16 -1.17
CA PHE A 42 44.95 6.95 -1.04
C PHE A 42 45.05 8.19 -1.92
N VAL A 43 44.38 8.13 -3.07
CA VAL A 43 44.50 9.12 -4.15
C VAL A 43 43.37 10.15 -4.02
N PRO A 44 43.67 11.44 -3.80
CA PRO A 44 42.63 12.46 -3.74
C PRO A 44 41.88 12.55 -5.07
N ALA A 45 40.58 12.85 -5.00
CA ALA A 45 39.75 12.99 -6.19
C ALA A 45 40.12 14.19 -7.11
N SER A 46 41.02 15.08 -6.68
CA SER A 46 41.62 16.13 -7.50
C SER A 46 42.75 15.62 -8.41
N ILE A 47 43.34 14.45 -8.13
CA ILE A 47 44.43 13.86 -8.90
C ILE A 47 43.85 12.85 -9.90
N ASP A 48 44.46 12.76 -11.09
CA ASP A 48 44.11 11.76 -12.10
C ASP A 48 44.43 10.34 -11.59
N PHE A 49 43.37 9.65 -11.17
CA PHE A 49 43.44 8.30 -10.60
C PHE A 49 44.11 7.30 -11.54
N LYS A 50 43.80 7.35 -12.84
CA LYS A 50 44.35 6.40 -13.81
C LYS A 50 45.85 6.65 -14.00
N ALA A 51 46.25 7.91 -14.17
CA ALA A 51 47.66 8.27 -14.30
C ALA A 51 48.48 7.88 -13.05
N THR A 52 47.90 8.02 -11.84
CA THR A 52 48.51 7.53 -10.59
C THR A 52 48.67 6.01 -10.60
N VAL A 53 47.63 5.25 -10.94
CA VAL A 53 47.69 3.79 -11.02
C VAL A 53 48.74 3.33 -12.03
N ASP A 54 48.75 3.89 -13.24
CA ASP A 54 49.74 3.57 -14.28
C ASP A 54 51.18 3.88 -13.83
N THR A 55 51.36 4.86 -12.95
CA THR A 55 52.67 5.20 -12.38
C THR A 55 53.06 4.23 -11.26
N LEU A 56 52.13 3.86 -10.38
CA LEU A 56 52.33 2.83 -9.35
C LEU A 56 52.72 1.49 -9.96
N GLU A 57 52.04 1.06 -11.03
CA GLU A 57 52.33 -0.20 -11.70
C GLU A 57 53.72 -0.21 -12.35
N ARG A 58 54.19 0.93 -12.88
CA ARG A 58 55.54 1.05 -13.44
C ARG A 58 56.64 1.09 -12.38
N GLN A 59 56.45 1.89 -11.33
CA GLN A 59 57.52 2.15 -10.35
C GLN A 59 57.58 1.12 -9.22
N CYS A 60 56.45 0.53 -8.85
CA CYS A 60 56.33 -0.39 -7.72
C CYS A 60 56.03 -1.83 -8.17
N ALA A 61 56.40 -2.21 -9.41
CA ALA A 61 56.15 -3.55 -9.95
C ALA A 61 56.71 -4.70 -9.08
N ASN A 62 57.72 -4.41 -8.26
CA ASN A 62 58.33 -5.32 -7.29
C ASN A 62 57.46 -5.58 -6.05
N VAL A 63 56.50 -4.73 -5.73
CA VAL A 63 55.57 -4.89 -4.61
C VAL A 63 54.40 -5.76 -5.05
N ARG A 64 54.22 -6.94 -4.46
CA ARG A 64 53.26 -7.96 -4.95
C ARG A 64 51.80 -7.51 -4.98
N VAL A 65 51.38 -6.72 -4.00
CA VAL A 65 50.00 -6.22 -3.86
C VAL A 65 50.02 -4.71 -3.90
N ARG A 66 49.37 -4.13 -4.91
CA ARG A 66 49.26 -2.68 -5.11
C ARG A 66 47.80 -2.31 -5.17
N LEU A 67 47.36 -1.55 -4.17
CA LEU A 67 46.01 -1.03 -4.09
C LEU A 67 46.05 0.48 -4.26
N ALA A 68 45.12 1.01 -5.05
CA ALA A 68 44.82 2.43 -5.05
C ALA A 68 43.34 2.63 -4.73
N LEU A 69 43.04 3.55 -3.82
CA LEU A 69 41.69 3.91 -3.43
C LEU A 69 41.50 5.39 -3.71
N GLN A 70 40.50 5.75 -4.49
CA GLN A 70 40.10 7.15 -4.59
C GLN A 70 39.51 7.59 -3.25
N THR A 71 39.74 8.85 -2.87
CA THR A 71 39.24 9.39 -1.60
C THR A 71 38.80 10.86 -1.70
N ALA A 72 37.86 11.21 -0.82
CA ALA A 72 37.45 12.59 -0.54
C ALA A 72 38.40 13.32 0.46
N GLY A 73 39.48 12.67 0.90
CA GLY A 73 40.54 13.29 1.70
C GLY A 73 41.36 12.27 2.49
N GLN A 74 42.67 12.48 2.52
CA GLN A 74 43.64 11.63 3.22
C GLN A 74 43.68 11.93 4.71
N ILE A 75 43.91 10.91 5.52
CA ILE A 75 43.89 11.02 6.98
C ILE A 75 45.23 10.52 7.54
N GLY A 76 45.83 11.27 8.46
CA GLY A 76 47.09 10.92 9.14
C GLY A 76 48.33 11.61 8.58
N CYS A 77 49.53 11.12 8.92
CA CYS A 77 50.84 11.70 8.56
C CYS A 77 51.14 13.12 9.05
N ASN A 78 50.24 13.79 9.77
CA ASN A 78 50.47 15.12 10.35
C ASN A 78 49.98 15.19 11.81
N PRO A 79 50.90 15.33 12.80
CA PRO A 79 50.55 15.40 14.22
C PRO A 79 49.66 16.54 14.67
N ASN A 80 49.65 17.63 13.90
CA ASN A 80 48.88 18.80 14.24
C ASN A 80 47.57 18.88 13.46
N ASN A 81 47.33 17.99 12.49
CA ASN A 81 46.13 18.00 11.66
C ASN A 81 45.83 16.60 11.10
N LEU A 82 44.95 15.86 11.75
CA LEU A 82 44.58 14.50 11.33
C LEU A 82 43.97 14.46 9.92
N TYR A 83 43.21 15.47 9.53
CA TYR A 83 42.40 15.48 8.30
C TYR A 83 43.09 16.13 7.09
N ASN A 84 44.31 16.65 7.27
CA ASN A 84 45.13 17.24 6.21
C ASN A 84 44.36 18.21 5.28
N LEU A 85 43.50 19.04 5.86
CA LEU A 85 42.54 19.89 5.11
C LEU A 85 43.20 20.82 4.06
N ASN A 86 44.52 21.04 4.15
CA ASN A 86 45.28 21.95 3.29
C ASN A 86 46.22 21.24 2.29
N CYS A 87 46.17 19.91 2.16
CA CYS A 87 47.05 19.13 1.27
C CYS A 87 46.25 18.38 0.18
N PRO A 88 45.47 19.07 -0.68
CA PRO A 88 44.57 18.40 -1.63
C PRO A 88 45.30 17.62 -2.73
N ASP A 89 46.57 17.96 -3.01
CA ASP A 89 47.32 17.45 -4.17
C ASP A 89 48.42 16.45 -3.79
N GLN A 90 48.27 15.78 -2.64
CA GLN A 90 49.21 14.75 -2.20
C GLN A 90 48.56 13.39 -2.04
N ILE A 91 49.25 12.38 -2.55
CA ILE A 91 48.86 10.98 -2.42
C ILE A 91 49.43 10.48 -1.09
N LEU A 92 48.60 9.85 -0.28
CA LEU A 92 49.08 9.17 0.93
C LEU A 92 49.40 7.71 0.58
N ILE A 93 50.66 7.32 0.78
CA ILE A 93 51.11 5.93 0.64
C ILE A 93 51.15 5.29 2.02
N HIS A 94 50.54 4.11 2.16
CA HIS A 94 50.66 3.23 3.31
C HIS A 94 51.34 1.92 2.88
N LEU A 95 52.40 1.54 3.61
CA LEU A 95 53.22 0.37 3.32
C LEU A 95 52.99 -0.73 4.36
N LEU A 96 52.69 -1.93 3.88
CA LEU A 96 52.61 -3.13 4.71
C LEU A 96 53.96 -3.84 4.67
N SER A 97 54.72 -3.72 5.76
CA SER A 97 56.08 -4.24 5.88
C SER A 97 56.12 -5.78 6.04
N PRO A 98 57.12 -6.47 5.45
CA PRO A 98 57.38 -7.88 5.73
C PRO A 98 57.70 -8.19 7.20
N ASP A 99 58.05 -7.18 8.00
CA ASP A 99 58.30 -7.36 9.44
C ASP A 99 57.01 -7.66 10.22
N LEU A 100 55.87 -7.11 9.77
CA LEU A 100 54.58 -7.23 10.44
C LEU A 100 53.72 -8.37 9.91
N PHE A 101 53.87 -8.74 8.64
CA PHE A 101 53.00 -9.69 7.96
C PHE A 101 53.74 -10.95 7.53
N VAL A 102 53.05 -12.09 7.62
CA VAL A 102 53.52 -13.39 7.10
C VAL A 102 53.05 -13.60 5.67
N ALA A 103 51.80 -13.21 5.39
CA ALA A 103 51.17 -13.36 4.09
C ALA A 103 50.13 -12.25 3.87
N ILE A 104 50.03 -11.80 2.63
CA ILE A 104 48.99 -10.89 2.16
C ILE A 104 48.46 -11.46 0.84
N GLU A 105 47.16 -11.70 0.78
CA GLU A 105 46.48 -12.20 -0.42
C GLU A 105 45.25 -11.36 -0.71
N THR A 106 45.07 -10.96 -1.97
CA THR A 106 44.03 -10.01 -2.38
C THR A 106 43.19 -10.59 -3.49
N PHE A 107 41.88 -10.40 -3.39
CA PHE A 107 40.88 -10.87 -4.34
C PHE A 107 40.00 -9.71 -4.77
N MET A 108 39.65 -9.66 -6.05
CA MET A 108 38.78 -8.63 -6.62
C MET A 108 37.52 -9.30 -7.18
N VAL A 109 36.35 -8.95 -6.66
CA VAL A 109 35.09 -9.66 -6.89
C VAL A 109 34.00 -8.69 -7.33
N ASP A 110 33.21 -9.08 -8.31
CA ASP A 110 32.10 -8.25 -8.79
C ASP A 110 31.01 -8.07 -7.72
N THR A 111 30.55 -6.84 -7.53
CA THR A 111 29.45 -6.52 -6.60
C THR A 111 28.08 -6.59 -7.28
N LEU A 112 28.06 -6.84 -8.59
CA LEU A 112 26.87 -6.88 -9.44
C LEU A 112 26.07 -5.57 -9.43
N CYS A 113 26.68 -4.43 -9.14
CA CYS A 113 25.98 -3.15 -8.94
C CYS A 113 25.63 -2.37 -10.21
N ALA A 114 25.94 -2.88 -11.41
CA ALA A 114 25.86 -2.12 -12.66
C ALA A 114 24.47 -1.52 -12.92
N ASP A 115 23.41 -2.27 -12.59
CA ASP A 115 22.02 -1.83 -12.71
C ASP A 115 21.64 -0.83 -11.61
N LEU A 116 22.05 -1.10 -10.36
CA LEU A 116 21.80 -0.20 -9.22
C LEU A 116 22.43 1.18 -9.42
N GLN A 117 23.62 1.24 -10.01
CA GLN A 117 24.30 2.49 -10.38
C GLN A 117 23.54 3.30 -11.44
N ARG A 118 22.70 2.65 -12.26
CA ARG A 118 21.77 3.29 -13.20
C ARG A 118 20.41 3.61 -12.57
N GLY A 119 20.17 3.23 -11.32
CA GLY A 119 18.87 3.34 -10.65
C GLY A 119 17.86 2.28 -11.09
N GLU A 120 18.33 1.17 -11.67
CA GLU A 120 17.50 0.07 -12.17
C GLU A 120 17.65 -1.18 -11.30
N ILE A 121 16.60 -2.02 -11.25
CA ILE A 121 16.63 -3.33 -10.57
C ILE A 121 16.41 -4.40 -11.63
N SER A 122 17.48 -5.04 -12.08
CA SER A 122 17.44 -6.09 -13.12
C SER A 122 17.16 -7.50 -12.58
N MET A 123 17.28 -7.69 -11.26
CA MET A 123 17.03 -8.96 -10.57
C MET A 123 16.58 -8.70 -9.14
N ASP A 124 15.77 -9.62 -8.58
CA ASP A 124 15.31 -9.54 -7.21
C ASP A 124 16.46 -9.70 -6.20
N LEU A 125 16.22 -9.22 -4.98
CA LEU A 125 17.17 -9.21 -3.88
C LEU A 125 17.78 -10.57 -3.56
N ASP A 126 16.98 -11.63 -3.47
CA ASP A 126 17.45 -12.96 -3.03
C ASP A 126 18.32 -13.58 -4.13
N THR A 127 17.91 -13.44 -5.39
CA THR A 127 18.73 -13.82 -6.56
C THR A 127 20.06 -13.07 -6.58
N ARG A 128 20.06 -11.76 -6.31
CA ARG A 128 21.31 -10.96 -6.26
C ARG A 128 22.26 -11.47 -5.19
N LYS A 129 21.78 -11.67 -3.96
CA LYS A 129 22.60 -12.18 -2.84
C LYS A 129 23.19 -13.55 -3.17
N HIS A 130 22.40 -14.43 -3.78
CA HIS A 130 22.86 -15.74 -4.21
C HIS A 130 23.99 -15.66 -5.25
N LYS A 131 23.82 -14.85 -6.30
CA LYS A 131 24.87 -14.65 -7.32
C LYS A 131 26.13 -14.02 -6.74
N ILE A 132 26.01 -13.05 -5.82
CA ILE A 132 27.20 -12.47 -5.16
C ILE A 132 27.94 -13.54 -4.34
N LYS A 133 27.20 -14.37 -3.58
CA LYS A 133 27.80 -15.52 -2.88
C LYS A 133 28.57 -16.43 -3.85
N GLU A 134 27.97 -16.81 -4.97
CA GLU A 134 28.64 -17.64 -5.99
C GLU A 134 29.91 -16.98 -6.54
N GLN A 135 29.85 -15.67 -6.84
CA GLN A 135 31.01 -14.90 -7.29
C GLN A 135 32.14 -14.92 -6.25
N ILE A 136 31.81 -14.77 -4.97
CA ILE A 136 32.76 -14.84 -3.86
C ILE A 136 33.40 -16.23 -3.78
N GLU A 137 32.62 -17.31 -3.81
CA GLU A 137 33.14 -18.69 -3.70
C GLU A 137 34.00 -19.11 -4.91
N GLN A 138 33.73 -18.54 -6.08
CA GLN A 138 34.51 -18.77 -7.29
C GLN A 138 35.87 -18.06 -7.23
N HIS A 139 35.93 -16.83 -6.72
CA HIS A 139 37.12 -15.97 -6.84
C HIS A 139 37.96 -15.88 -5.56
N VAL A 140 37.38 -16.09 -4.38
CA VAL A 140 38.06 -15.87 -3.09
C VAL A 140 38.53 -17.20 -2.51
N ARG A 141 39.83 -17.47 -2.67
CA ARG A 141 40.48 -18.71 -2.20
C ARG A 141 41.83 -18.40 -1.56
N PRO A 142 41.85 -17.89 -0.31
CA PRO A 142 43.11 -17.66 0.39
C PRO A 142 43.87 -18.98 0.58
N SER A 143 45.14 -19.00 0.21
CA SER A 143 46.03 -20.17 0.33
C SER A 143 46.55 -20.35 1.76
N MET A 144 46.60 -19.26 2.53
CA MET A 144 46.96 -19.28 3.95
C MET A 144 45.82 -19.76 4.86
N HIS A 145 46.18 -20.23 6.05
CA HIS A 145 45.22 -20.42 7.13
C HIS A 145 44.70 -19.07 7.67
N VAL A 146 43.39 -18.90 7.68
CA VAL A 146 42.71 -17.68 8.14
C VAL A 146 42.16 -17.91 9.54
N GLY A 147 42.71 -17.21 10.54
CA GLY A 147 42.23 -17.22 11.91
C GLY A 147 41.86 -15.80 12.38
N PRO A 148 40.75 -15.60 13.11
CA PRO A 148 40.33 -14.27 13.57
C PRO A 148 41.24 -13.65 14.63
N SER A 149 42.21 -14.40 15.16
CA SER A 149 43.22 -13.91 16.10
C SER A 149 44.42 -13.24 15.42
N ASP A 150 44.74 -13.66 14.19
CA ASP A 150 46.01 -13.32 13.53
C ASP A 150 45.84 -12.87 12.06
N THR A 151 44.68 -13.11 11.46
CA THR A 151 44.33 -12.64 10.12
C THR A 151 43.18 -11.65 10.23
N PHE A 152 43.22 -10.54 9.51
CA PHE A 152 42.08 -9.65 9.28
C PHE A 152 41.85 -9.47 7.78
N ILE A 153 40.68 -8.96 7.39
CA ILE A 153 40.33 -8.72 6.00
C ILE A 153 40.10 -7.21 5.81
N LEU A 154 40.95 -6.57 5.01
CA LEU A 154 40.67 -5.23 4.49
C LEU A 154 39.65 -5.36 3.37
N SER A 155 38.48 -4.74 3.54
CA SER A 155 37.38 -4.80 2.58
C SER A 155 37.11 -3.42 2.01
N TYR A 156 37.44 -3.23 0.74
CA TYR A 156 37.23 -1.96 0.05
C TYR A 156 36.26 -2.12 -1.10
N PHE A 157 35.35 -1.17 -1.21
CA PHE A 157 34.36 -1.11 -2.28
C PHE A 157 34.60 0.14 -3.11
N PRO A 158 34.27 0.14 -4.41
CA PRO A 158 34.01 1.39 -5.11
C PRO A 158 32.94 2.17 -4.36
N GLY A 159 32.97 3.50 -4.41
CA GLY A 159 31.87 4.29 -3.90
C GLY A 159 30.59 4.04 -4.70
N LEU A 160 29.44 4.23 -4.06
CA LEU A 160 28.12 4.28 -4.73
C LEU A 160 27.70 2.98 -5.43
N THR A 161 28.11 1.82 -4.91
CA THR A 161 27.66 0.54 -5.50
C THR A 161 26.23 0.19 -5.11
N SER A 162 25.73 0.69 -3.98
CA SER A 162 24.45 0.25 -3.41
C SER A 162 24.36 -1.27 -3.18
N SER A 163 25.50 -1.96 -3.18
CA SER A 163 25.59 -3.42 -3.10
C SER A 163 26.52 -3.89 -1.96
N GLU A 164 27.07 -2.97 -1.17
CA GLU A 164 28.01 -3.26 -0.08
C GLU A 164 27.40 -4.24 0.93
N SER A 165 26.18 -3.98 1.41
CA SER A 165 25.51 -4.85 2.36
C SER A 165 25.16 -6.22 1.76
N PHE A 166 24.71 -6.26 0.49
CA PHE A 166 24.40 -7.51 -0.21
C PHE A 166 25.65 -8.37 -0.40
N PHE A 167 26.79 -7.72 -0.66
CA PHE A 167 28.08 -8.37 -0.76
C PHE A 167 28.57 -8.89 0.59
N LEU A 168 28.45 -8.11 1.66
CA LEU A 168 28.83 -8.54 3.00
C LEU A 168 27.98 -9.72 3.48
N GLU A 169 26.68 -9.71 3.20
CA GLU A 169 25.79 -10.84 3.50
C GLU A 169 26.12 -12.07 2.63
N GLY A 170 26.42 -11.86 1.35
CA GLY A 170 26.92 -12.90 0.45
C GLY A 170 28.24 -13.52 0.95
N LEU A 171 29.16 -12.69 1.47
CA LEU A 171 30.42 -13.13 2.05
C LEU A 171 30.19 -13.97 3.31
N ILE A 172 29.36 -13.49 4.25
CA ILE A 172 29.03 -14.19 5.49
C ILE A 172 28.36 -15.55 5.23
N SER A 173 27.54 -15.64 4.19
CA SER A 173 26.82 -16.86 3.81
C SER A 173 27.60 -17.80 2.89
N SER A 174 28.79 -17.40 2.44
CA SER A 174 29.67 -18.20 1.59
C SER A 174 30.53 -19.19 2.37
N ASN A 175 31.10 -20.16 1.68
CA ASN A 175 32.02 -21.15 2.25
C ASN A 175 33.49 -20.69 2.33
N VAL A 176 33.76 -19.40 2.14
CA VAL A 176 35.13 -18.87 2.19
C VAL A 176 35.55 -18.60 3.64
N PRO A 177 36.85 -18.68 3.97
CA PRO A 177 37.30 -18.43 5.34
C PRO A 177 37.00 -16.99 5.79
N LEU A 178 36.33 -16.85 6.93
CA LEU A 178 35.93 -15.54 7.48
C LEU A 178 36.89 -15.06 8.56
N SER A 179 37.01 -13.74 8.66
CA SER A 179 37.71 -13.06 9.76
C SER A 179 37.12 -11.66 9.98
N ASN A 180 37.65 -10.91 10.94
CA ASN A 180 37.27 -9.52 11.16
C ASN A 180 37.47 -8.69 9.89
N LEU A 181 36.39 -8.05 9.46
CA LEU A 181 36.35 -7.13 8.31
C LEU A 181 36.52 -5.70 8.80
N VAL A 182 37.38 -4.96 8.12
CA VAL A 182 37.58 -3.52 8.33
C VAL A 182 37.80 -2.85 6.98
N GLY A 183 37.24 -1.66 6.79
CA GLY A 183 37.45 -0.92 5.56
C GLY A 183 36.30 0.03 5.28
N GLY A 184 35.96 0.20 4.01
CA GLY A 184 34.89 1.08 3.59
C GLY A 184 34.83 1.28 2.08
N SER A 185 33.85 2.06 1.66
CA SER A 185 33.71 2.44 0.26
C SER A 185 34.64 3.61 -0.06
N ALA A 186 35.36 3.48 -1.17
CA ALA A 186 36.20 4.52 -1.75
C ALA A 186 35.43 5.85 -1.80
N GLY A 187 36.15 6.92 -1.52
CA GLY A 187 35.62 8.27 -1.63
C GLY A 187 35.80 8.78 -3.06
N GLY A 188 35.00 9.77 -3.44
CA GLY A 188 35.09 10.42 -4.73
C GLY A 188 35.08 11.94 -4.59
N LYS A 189 34.80 12.61 -5.70
CA LYS A 189 34.35 14.01 -5.62
C LYS A 189 33.08 14.05 -4.78
N LEU A 190 32.84 15.17 -4.11
CA LEU A 190 31.64 15.38 -3.30
C LEU A 190 30.35 15.55 -4.15
N ASP A 191 30.42 15.27 -5.45
CA ASP A 191 29.27 15.20 -6.36
C ASP A 191 28.57 13.83 -6.32
N PHE A 192 29.17 12.83 -5.66
CA PHE A 192 28.65 11.47 -5.54
C PHE A 192 28.26 10.87 -6.90
N LYS A 193 29.10 11.04 -7.93
CA LYS A 193 28.88 10.46 -9.27
C LYS A 193 29.74 9.25 -9.58
N GLU A 194 31.00 9.27 -9.15
CA GLU A 194 31.97 8.22 -9.45
C GLU A 194 32.98 8.09 -8.30
N SER A 195 33.36 6.86 -8.00
CA SER A 195 34.50 6.57 -7.15
C SER A 195 35.11 5.24 -7.55
N LEU A 196 36.43 5.24 -7.71
CA LEU A 196 37.18 4.13 -8.25
C LEU A 196 38.12 3.54 -7.21
N LEU A 197 38.40 2.25 -7.38
CA LEU A 197 39.55 1.60 -6.76
C LEU A 197 40.35 0.83 -7.82
N SER A 198 41.56 0.43 -7.46
CA SER A 198 42.35 -0.47 -8.30
C SER A 198 43.07 -1.53 -7.47
N PHE A 199 43.28 -2.68 -8.12
CA PHE A 199 44.16 -3.74 -7.63
C PHE A 199 45.08 -4.18 -8.76
N ASN A 200 46.40 -4.07 -8.55
CA ASN A 200 47.45 -4.45 -9.51
C ASN A 200 47.16 -3.94 -10.94
N GLY A 201 46.84 -2.65 -11.06
CA GLY A 201 46.54 -1.98 -12.33
C GLY A 201 45.09 -2.13 -12.82
N GLN A 202 44.32 -3.09 -12.30
CA GLN A 202 42.91 -3.24 -12.67
C GLN A 202 42.04 -2.21 -11.94
N ILE A 203 41.62 -1.17 -12.66
CA ILE A 203 40.69 -0.14 -12.15
C ILE A 203 39.25 -0.64 -12.27
N SER A 204 38.42 -0.41 -11.25
CA SER A 204 36.99 -0.71 -11.31
C SER A 204 36.14 0.21 -10.46
N GLY A 205 34.94 0.51 -10.97
CA GLY A 205 33.83 1.12 -10.23
C GLY A 205 32.76 0.12 -9.78
N GLN A 206 32.98 -1.19 -9.97
CA GLN A 206 31.97 -2.24 -9.74
C GLN A 206 32.45 -3.44 -8.94
N LYS A 207 33.77 -3.62 -8.78
CA LYS A 207 34.35 -4.76 -8.06
C LYS A 207 34.88 -4.35 -6.70
N ALA A 208 34.52 -5.11 -5.66
CA ALA A 208 35.10 -4.99 -4.33
C ALA A 208 36.46 -5.70 -4.25
N VAL A 209 37.29 -5.24 -3.33
CA VAL A 209 38.61 -5.81 -3.04
C VAL A 209 38.63 -6.33 -1.62
N LEU A 210 38.94 -7.62 -1.48
CA LEU A 210 39.15 -8.31 -0.20
C LEU A 210 40.62 -8.65 -0.05
N THR A 211 41.30 -8.03 0.91
CA THR A 211 42.72 -8.29 1.20
C THR A 211 42.86 -8.96 2.55
N TYR A 212 43.21 -10.24 2.54
CA TYR A 212 43.51 -11.00 3.74
C TYR A 212 44.94 -10.70 4.17
N CYS A 213 45.10 -10.25 5.41
CA CYS A 213 46.40 -9.88 5.97
C CYS A 213 46.68 -10.73 7.20
N LYS A 214 47.67 -11.62 7.12
CA LYS A 214 48.09 -12.47 8.25
C LYS A 214 49.29 -11.86 8.96
N LEU A 215 49.12 -11.54 10.23
CA LEU A 215 50.15 -10.98 11.08
C LEU A 215 51.20 -12.03 11.47
N ARG A 216 52.41 -11.55 11.73
CA ARG A 216 53.50 -12.34 12.29
C ARG A 216 53.26 -12.64 13.78
N PRO A 217 53.68 -13.80 14.29
CA PRO A 217 53.63 -14.08 15.74
C PRO A 217 54.29 -12.97 16.56
N GLY A 218 53.71 -12.66 17.72
CA GLY A 218 54.13 -11.52 18.55
C GLY A 218 53.51 -10.18 18.15
N TYR A 219 52.57 -10.17 17.20
CA TYR A 219 51.70 -9.03 16.90
C TYR A 219 50.24 -9.46 16.93
N HIS A 220 49.36 -8.52 17.26
CA HIS A 220 47.91 -8.70 17.17
C HIS A 220 47.24 -7.42 16.69
N TYR A 221 45.96 -7.50 16.39
CA TYR A 221 45.14 -6.35 16.03
C TYR A 221 43.88 -6.25 16.87
N ASP A 222 43.28 -5.07 16.87
CA ASP A 222 41.95 -4.83 17.41
C ASP A 222 41.26 -3.76 16.55
N ILE A 223 39.94 -3.77 16.49
CA ILE A 223 39.15 -2.85 15.66
C ILE A 223 38.48 -1.83 16.55
N PHE A 224 38.81 -0.57 16.34
CA PHE A 224 38.14 0.56 16.97
C PHE A 224 37.00 1.03 16.07
N THR A 225 35.83 1.27 16.65
CA THR A 225 34.73 1.95 15.96
C THR A 225 34.12 3.02 16.86
N THR A 226 33.68 4.14 16.28
CA THR A 226 33.05 5.22 17.02
C THR A 226 32.14 6.08 16.16
N HIS A 227 31.10 6.64 16.79
CA HIS A 227 30.19 7.64 16.25
C HIS A 227 29.86 8.65 17.36
N ASN A 228 29.36 9.84 17.01
CA ASN A 228 28.98 10.88 17.96
C ASN A 228 27.45 11.04 18.01
N PHE A 229 26.72 9.94 18.24
CA PHE A 229 25.25 9.96 18.20
C PHE A 229 24.66 9.34 19.46
N ALA A 230 23.61 9.96 19.98
CA ALA A 230 22.84 9.49 21.11
C ALA A 230 21.40 9.16 20.68
N LYS A 231 20.85 8.06 21.21
CA LYS A 231 19.49 7.61 20.92
C LYS A 231 18.47 8.57 21.55
N THR A 232 17.47 8.99 20.78
CA THR A 232 16.31 9.71 21.32
C THR A 232 15.22 8.73 21.77
N SER A 233 14.11 9.22 22.34
CA SER A 233 12.93 8.40 22.64
C SER A 233 12.11 8.03 21.40
N THR A 234 12.39 8.64 20.24
CA THR A 234 11.60 8.50 19.02
C THR A 234 12.11 7.34 18.16
N SER A 235 11.21 6.51 17.66
CA SER A 235 11.52 5.48 16.66
C SER A 235 10.35 5.21 15.73
N PHE A 236 10.65 4.74 14.53
CA PHE A 236 9.69 4.43 13.48
C PHE A 236 9.90 2.99 12.99
N ILE A 237 8.82 2.32 12.59
CA ILE A 237 8.89 1.00 11.96
C ILE A 237 8.76 1.19 10.46
N ILE A 238 9.68 0.64 9.68
CA ILE A 238 9.64 0.72 8.21
C ILE A 238 8.44 -0.07 7.67
N GLY A 239 7.60 0.61 6.89
CA GLY A 239 6.37 0.07 6.30
C GLY A 239 6.51 -0.32 4.82
N GLU A 240 7.09 0.54 3.99
CA GLU A 240 7.41 0.23 2.59
C GLU A 240 8.80 0.76 2.25
N CYS A 241 9.63 -0.05 1.59
CA CYS A 241 10.97 0.30 1.19
C CYS A 241 11.44 -0.47 -0.06
N ILE A 242 12.44 0.08 -0.74
CA ILE A 242 13.19 -0.56 -1.82
C ILE A 242 14.65 -0.64 -1.38
N PRO A 243 15.10 -1.76 -0.77
CA PRO A 243 16.46 -1.90 -0.27
C PRO A 243 17.54 -1.64 -1.32
N GLU A 244 17.33 -2.11 -2.55
CA GLU A 244 18.24 -2.00 -3.69
C GLU A 244 18.51 -0.56 -4.11
N LEU A 245 17.52 0.32 -3.95
CA LEU A 245 17.60 1.76 -4.22
C LEU A 245 17.77 2.58 -2.93
N ARG A 246 17.93 1.91 -1.78
CA ARG A 246 18.08 2.52 -0.45
C ARG A 246 16.96 3.51 -0.11
N GLN A 247 15.74 3.22 -0.56
CA GLN A 247 14.60 4.13 -0.46
C GLN A 247 13.61 3.61 0.59
N VAL A 248 13.23 4.45 1.54
CA VAL A 248 12.10 4.20 2.44
C VAL A 248 10.93 5.07 1.99
N LYS A 249 9.82 4.44 1.61
CA LYS A 249 8.62 5.12 1.12
C LYS A 249 7.67 5.48 2.24
N SER A 250 7.50 4.59 3.22
CA SER A 250 6.56 4.79 4.32
C SER A 250 7.01 4.15 5.63
N PHE A 251 6.51 4.71 6.73
CA PHE A 251 6.56 4.09 8.05
C PHE A 251 5.18 3.55 8.44
N LEU A 252 5.18 2.52 9.27
CA LEU A 252 3.96 1.95 9.84
C LEU A 252 3.58 2.72 11.11
N ILE A 253 2.49 3.49 11.04
CA ILE A 253 1.94 4.28 12.15
C ILE A 253 0.52 3.78 12.42
N ASN A 254 0.23 3.30 13.63
CA ASN A 254 -1.10 2.76 14.00
C ASN A 254 -1.68 1.72 13.02
N LYS A 255 -0.80 0.88 12.43
CA LYS A 255 -1.12 -0.12 11.37
C LYS A 255 -1.44 0.46 9.99
N GLU A 256 -1.26 1.75 9.78
CA GLU A 256 -1.39 2.41 8.48
C GLU A 256 -0.02 2.78 7.92
N LEU A 257 0.10 2.75 6.59
CA LEU A 257 1.29 3.22 5.88
C LEU A 257 1.19 4.72 5.69
N VAL A 258 2.09 5.45 6.33
CA VAL A 258 2.20 6.91 6.20
C VAL A 258 3.53 7.23 5.54
N SER A 259 3.54 8.15 4.57
CA SER A 259 4.76 8.46 3.80
C SER A 259 5.91 8.86 4.73
N ALA A 260 7.13 8.47 4.37
CA ALA A 260 8.29 8.65 5.23
C ALA A 260 8.52 10.13 5.55
N ALA A 261 8.41 11.01 4.56
CA ALA A 261 8.53 12.46 4.77
C ALA A 261 7.39 13.02 5.62
N ASP A 262 6.12 12.63 5.39
CA ASP A 262 4.98 13.16 6.18
C ASP A 262 5.11 12.82 7.68
N VAL A 263 5.58 11.61 8.00
CA VAL A 263 5.84 11.20 9.39
C VAL A 263 6.90 12.08 10.05
N LEU A 264 7.97 12.42 9.33
CA LEU A 264 9.01 13.29 9.86
C LEU A 264 8.56 14.75 9.94
N CYS A 265 7.83 15.26 8.95
CA CYS A 265 7.20 16.57 8.97
C CYS A 265 6.28 16.71 10.21
N ALA A 266 5.46 15.69 10.49
CA ALA A 266 4.61 15.67 11.67
C ALA A 266 5.42 15.64 12.98
N HIS A 267 6.53 14.89 13.02
CA HIS A 267 7.40 14.83 14.20
C HIS A 267 8.10 16.17 14.49
N PHE A 268 8.71 16.77 13.46
CA PHE A 268 9.45 18.02 13.57
C PHE A 268 8.58 19.28 13.50
N LYS A 269 7.28 19.12 13.20
CA LYS A 269 6.30 20.20 13.02
C LYS A 269 6.75 21.19 11.95
N CYS A 270 7.15 20.67 10.80
CA CYS A 270 7.65 21.45 9.67
C CYS A 270 6.99 21.02 8.37
N SER A 271 7.13 21.83 7.31
CA SER A 271 6.77 21.44 5.96
C SER A 271 7.83 20.50 5.35
N GLN A 272 7.52 19.90 4.19
CA GLN A 272 8.48 19.05 3.46
C GLN A 272 9.71 19.85 2.98
N GLU A 273 9.53 21.13 2.63
CA GLU A 273 10.60 22.02 2.20
C GLU A 273 11.55 22.37 3.35
N GLU A 274 11.02 22.45 4.57
CA GLU A 274 11.78 22.74 5.80
C GLU A 274 12.44 21.49 6.41
N LEU A 275 12.02 20.29 5.99
CA LEU A 275 12.41 19.04 6.64
C LEU A 275 13.93 18.79 6.60
N THR A 276 14.60 19.13 5.50
CA THR A 276 16.07 19.04 5.40
C THR A 276 16.76 19.87 6.49
N GLN A 277 16.25 21.07 6.75
CA GLN A 277 16.77 21.96 7.79
C GLN A 277 16.42 21.44 9.20
N ALA A 278 15.21 20.91 9.38
CA ALA A 278 14.77 20.33 10.65
C ALA A 278 15.58 19.10 11.07
N LEU A 279 16.12 18.35 10.10
CA LEU A 279 16.99 17.19 10.32
C LEU A 279 18.44 17.55 10.64
N VAL A 280 18.84 18.82 10.62
CA VAL A 280 20.22 19.22 10.98
C VAL A 280 20.55 18.74 12.40
N GLY A 281 21.63 17.97 12.51
CA GLY A 281 22.07 17.36 13.76
C GLY A 281 21.30 16.09 14.17
N TYR A 282 20.36 15.62 13.36
CA TYR A 282 19.63 14.36 13.54
C TYR A 282 19.90 13.39 12.39
N THR A 283 19.81 12.10 12.67
CA THR A 283 19.79 11.05 11.66
C THR A 283 19.12 9.80 12.23
N PHE A 284 19.24 8.65 11.57
CA PHE A 284 18.68 7.39 12.05
C PHE A 284 19.74 6.39 12.44
N ALA A 285 19.36 5.42 13.26
CA ALA A 285 20.17 4.24 13.54
C ALA A 285 19.28 3.02 13.75
N VAL A 286 19.84 1.84 13.47
CA VAL A 286 19.30 0.56 13.93
C VAL A 286 20.04 0.14 15.19
N GLU A 287 19.35 -0.54 16.10
CA GLU A 287 19.93 -1.04 17.35
C GLU A 287 20.10 -2.55 17.27
N MET A 288 21.34 -3.02 17.44
CA MET A 288 21.70 -4.43 17.49
C MET A 288 22.47 -4.71 18.77
N TYR A 289 21.90 -5.56 19.64
CA TYR A 289 22.54 -6.01 20.88
C TYR A 289 23.09 -4.89 21.78
N GLY A 290 22.37 -3.77 21.86
CA GLY A 290 22.74 -2.61 22.69
C GLY A 290 23.75 -1.65 22.04
N GLN A 291 24.15 -1.91 20.80
CA GLN A 291 24.94 -0.99 19.98
C GLN A 291 24.05 -0.34 18.91
N ILE A 292 24.34 0.92 18.59
CA ILE A 292 23.64 1.65 17.54
C ILE A 292 24.50 1.71 16.28
N PHE A 293 23.85 1.51 15.14
CA PHE A 293 24.47 1.50 13.83
C PHE A 293 23.80 2.56 12.99
N VAL A 294 24.54 3.62 12.67
CA VAL A 294 23.97 4.82 12.04
C VAL A 294 23.57 4.52 10.58
N ARG A 295 22.44 5.11 10.19
CA ARG A 295 21.76 4.99 8.90
C ARG A 295 21.48 6.41 8.40
N SER A 296 22.38 6.93 7.57
CA SER A 296 22.36 8.35 7.22
C SER A 296 21.32 8.67 6.16
N VAL A 297 20.55 9.73 6.39
CA VAL A 297 19.62 10.30 5.41
C VAL A 297 20.42 10.93 4.27
N GLY A 298 20.04 10.62 3.03
CA GLY A 298 20.56 11.25 1.82
C GLY A 298 19.62 12.34 1.34
N THR A 299 18.61 11.96 0.58
CA THR A 299 17.70 12.88 -0.11
C THR A 299 16.26 12.64 0.31
N ILE A 300 15.50 13.71 0.52
CA ILE A 300 14.04 13.67 0.63
C ILE A 300 13.47 13.90 -0.77
N ASN A 301 12.73 12.93 -1.27
CA ASN A 301 12.26 12.93 -2.66
C ASN A 301 10.91 13.64 -2.82
N ALA A 302 10.59 14.04 -4.05
CA ALA A 302 9.31 14.71 -4.36
C ALA A 302 8.09 13.81 -4.10
N ASP A 303 8.24 12.49 -4.25
CA ASP A 303 7.23 11.48 -3.93
C ASP A 303 7.08 11.19 -2.43
N LYS A 304 7.72 11.99 -1.57
CA LYS A 304 7.73 11.89 -0.10
C LYS A 304 8.45 10.66 0.46
N SER A 305 9.14 9.91 -0.37
CA SER A 305 10.09 8.90 0.09
C SER A 305 11.41 9.53 0.55
N ILE A 306 12.20 8.78 1.30
CA ILE A 306 13.52 9.20 1.79
C ILE A 306 14.56 8.20 1.30
N THR A 307 15.57 8.69 0.60
CA THR A 307 16.74 7.92 0.18
C THR A 307 17.80 7.97 1.28
N PHE A 308 18.40 6.83 1.60
CA PHE A 308 19.44 6.66 2.60
C PHE A 308 20.79 6.30 1.96
N PHE A 309 21.89 6.48 2.70
CA PHE A 309 23.24 6.03 2.29
C PHE A 309 23.51 4.54 2.58
N CYS A 310 22.47 3.80 2.96
CA CYS A 310 22.50 2.40 3.35
C CYS A 310 21.16 1.74 2.98
N ASP A 311 21.17 0.44 2.78
CA ASP A 311 19.95 -0.36 2.63
C ASP A 311 19.21 -0.49 3.97
N LEU A 312 17.90 -0.63 3.86
CA LEU A 312 16.96 -0.69 4.96
C LEU A 312 15.83 -1.65 4.59
N TYR A 313 15.36 -2.41 5.57
CA TYR A 313 14.39 -3.47 5.32
C TYR A 313 13.06 -3.23 6.00
N PHE A 314 12.02 -3.74 5.36
CA PHE A 314 10.67 -3.74 5.90
C PHE A 314 10.60 -4.39 7.29
N GLY A 315 9.89 -3.75 8.22
CA GLY A 315 9.74 -4.23 9.60
C GLY A 315 10.93 -3.93 10.51
N GLU A 316 11.98 -3.27 10.02
CA GLU A 316 13.03 -2.73 10.88
C GLU A 316 12.54 -1.53 11.68
N ARG A 317 13.11 -1.38 12.87
CA ARG A 317 12.91 -0.19 13.71
C ARG A 317 14.07 0.76 13.53
N LEU A 318 13.79 1.94 13.02
CA LEU A 318 14.72 3.06 12.94
C LEU A 318 14.52 3.98 14.13
N PHE A 319 15.58 4.14 14.92
CA PHE A 319 15.61 5.10 16.00
C PHE A 319 16.11 6.44 15.47
N LEU A 320 15.42 7.51 15.83
CA LEU A 320 15.95 8.85 15.61
C LEU A 320 17.10 9.06 16.60
N VAL A 321 18.26 9.46 16.10
CA VAL A 321 19.45 9.73 16.89
C VAL A 321 19.89 11.18 16.69
N LYS A 322 20.46 11.77 17.74
CA LYS A 322 20.93 13.15 17.75
C LYS A 322 22.44 13.19 17.89
N SER A 323 23.08 14.06 17.11
CA SER A 323 24.52 14.32 17.18
C SER A 323 24.93 14.87 18.55
N GLY A 324 26.03 14.33 19.05
CA GLY A 324 26.74 14.74 20.27
C GLY A 324 28.04 15.47 19.92
N ASN A 325 28.96 15.54 20.87
CA ASN A 325 30.21 16.25 20.70
C ASN A 325 31.23 15.39 19.95
N PHE A 326 31.39 15.67 18.65
CA PHE A 326 32.26 14.93 17.74
C PHE A 326 33.68 14.65 18.28
N VAL A 327 34.38 15.67 18.79
CA VAL A 327 35.78 15.54 19.25
C VAL A 327 35.82 14.75 20.55
N GLN A 328 35.01 15.16 21.53
CA GLN A 328 35.00 14.57 22.87
C GLN A 328 34.55 13.11 22.85
N ASP A 329 33.48 12.80 22.13
CA ASP A 329 32.93 11.45 22.04
C ASP A 329 33.95 10.50 21.40
N THR A 330 34.62 10.95 20.34
CA THR A 330 35.67 10.18 19.65
C THR A 330 36.87 9.93 20.57
N GLN A 331 37.38 10.97 21.26
CA GLN A 331 38.53 10.83 22.17
C GLN A 331 38.21 9.94 23.37
N GLN A 332 37.01 10.06 23.93
CA GLN A 332 36.57 9.21 25.04
C GLN A 332 36.42 7.75 24.61
N ALA A 333 35.80 7.51 23.45
CA ALA A 333 35.68 6.16 22.88
C ALA A 333 37.06 5.54 22.62
N TYR A 334 37.98 6.32 22.03
CA TYR A 334 39.34 5.87 21.73
C TYR A 334 40.14 5.55 23.01
N THR A 335 40.08 6.41 24.02
CA THR A 335 40.72 6.18 25.32
C THR A 335 40.21 4.89 25.99
N LYS A 336 38.88 4.68 25.95
CA LYS A 336 38.23 3.46 26.47
C LYS A 336 38.63 2.21 25.69
N PHE A 337 38.79 2.33 24.37
CA PHE A 337 39.25 1.25 23.50
C PHE A 337 40.69 0.84 23.81
N LEU A 338 41.62 1.81 23.96
CA LEU A 338 43.02 1.50 24.21
C LEU A 338 43.23 0.74 25.52
N ARG A 339 42.51 1.08 26.60
CA ARG A 339 42.70 0.49 27.94
C ARG A 339 44.17 0.51 28.39
N GLY A 340 44.90 1.57 28.02
CA GLY A 340 46.34 1.72 28.30
C GLY A 340 47.29 0.99 27.35
N ARG A 341 46.78 0.23 26.37
CA ARG A 341 47.59 -0.34 25.27
C ARG A 341 48.12 0.79 24.37
N LYS A 342 49.27 0.55 23.72
CA LYS A 342 49.86 1.48 22.75
C LYS A 342 49.89 0.84 21.37
N PRO A 343 49.18 1.40 20.38
CA PRO A 343 49.23 0.90 19.02
C PRO A 343 50.59 1.17 18.39
N LEU A 344 51.04 0.25 17.53
CA LEU A 344 52.21 0.40 16.68
C LEU A 344 51.88 1.17 15.40
N SER A 345 50.67 0.98 14.87
CA SER A 345 50.16 1.66 13.70
C SER A 345 48.65 1.60 13.66
N ILE A 346 48.03 2.61 13.05
CA ILE A 346 46.58 2.73 12.89
C ILE A 346 46.25 2.99 11.42
N LEU A 347 45.32 2.19 10.90
CA LEU A 347 44.72 2.38 9.59
C LEU A 347 43.26 2.83 9.75
N LEU A 348 42.96 4.07 9.38
CA LEU A 348 41.66 4.72 9.55
C LEU A 348 40.79 4.67 8.28
N ASN A 349 39.51 4.42 8.49
CA ASN A 349 38.45 4.63 7.51
C ASN A 349 37.38 5.51 8.19
N ASP A 350 37.24 6.75 7.73
CA ASP A 350 36.35 7.74 8.37
C ASP A 350 35.31 8.27 7.39
N CYS A 351 34.03 8.20 7.76
CA CYS A 351 32.96 8.65 6.88
C CYS A 351 33.11 10.12 6.54
N ILE A 352 33.04 10.45 5.25
CA ILE A 352 33.01 11.84 4.80
C ILE A 352 31.84 12.61 5.44
N LEU A 353 30.71 11.93 5.70
CA LEU A 353 29.55 12.52 6.36
C LEU A 353 29.85 12.96 7.79
N ARG A 354 30.74 12.29 8.53
CA ARG A 354 31.18 12.77 9.86
C ARG A 354 31.88 14.11 9.74
N ARG A 355 32.73 14.27 8.71
CA ARG A 355 33.47 15.51 8.48
C ARG A 355 32.55 16.64 8.04
N LEU A 356 31.70 16.37 7.05
CA LEU A 356 30.75 17.37 6.51
C LEU A 356 29.77 17.87 7.57
N ASN A 357 29.32 17.01 8.49
CA ASN A 357 28.40 17.39 9.55
C ASN A 357 29.08 18.03 10.77
N ASN A 358 30.42 18.09 10.83
CA ASN A 358 31.16 18.62 11.97
C ASN A 358 32.31 19.57 11.56
N GLN A 359 32.16 20.29 10.44
CA GLN A 359 33.22 21.14 9.86
C GLN A 359 33.86 22.10 10.86
N THR A 360 33.06 22.72 11.74
CA THR A 360 33.54 23.70 12.74
C THR A 360 34.40 23.08 13.85
N ALA A 361 34.35 21.76 14.02
CA ALA A 361 35.08 21.02 15.04
C ALA A 361 36.33 20.32 14.49
N LEU A 362 36.52 20.27 13.17
CA LEU A 362 37.63 19.53 12.54
C LEU A 362 39.00 20.08 12.93
N ASP A 363 39.16 21.41 12.99
CA ASP A 363 40.43 22.06 13.37
C ASP A 363 40.82 21.82 14.83
N GLN A 364 39.85 21.44 15.67
CA GLN A 364 40.09 21.09 17.08
C GLN A 364 40.54 19.63 17.24
N PHE A 365 40.40 18.82 16.18
CA PHE A 365 40.72 17.41 16.18
C PHE A 365 42.21 17.19 15.89
N LYS A 366 43.01 17.10 16.95
CA LYS A 366 44.44 16.74 16.90
C LYS A 366 44.64 15.25 16.57
N GLU A 367 45.90 14.80 16.50
CA GLU A 367 46.21 13.38 16.32
C GLU A 367 45.51 12.49 17.37
N LEU A 368 45.00 11.33 16.92
CA LEU A 368 44.38 10.31 17.77
C LEU A 368 45.41 9.66 18.71
N ASP A 369 46.65 9.50 18.22
CA ASP A 369 47.75 8.84 18.90
C ASP A 369 49.08 9.31 18.29
N ASN A 370 50.19 8.99 18.93
CA ASN A 370 51.54 9.36 18.47
C ASN A 370 52.19 8.29 17.58
N CYS A 371 51.50 7.18 17.29
CA CYS A 371 51.99 6.16 16.38
C CYS A 371 51.72 6.55 14.91
N PRO A 372 52.36 5.93 13.91
CA PRO A 372 52.03 6.15 12.51
C PRO A 372 50.54 5.87 12.19
N ILE A 373 49.82 6.93 11.79
CA ILE A 373 48.42 6.88 11.37
C ILE A 373 48.32 7.15 9.88
N SER A 374 47.57 6.31 9.18
CA SER A 374 47.19 6.50 7.78
C SER A 374 45.73 6.16 7.58
N GLY A 375 45.09 6.73 6.57
CA GLY A 375 43.71 6.41 6.26
C GLY A 375 43.12 7.37 5.25
N PHE A 376 41.81 7.29 5.11
CA PHE A 376 41.11 8.08 4.10
C PHE A 376 39.64 8.30 4.46
N SER A 377 39.05 9.28 3.79
CA SER A 377 37.63 9.58 3.90
C SER A 377 36.82 8.69 2.97
N THR A 378 35.91 7.93 3.55
CA THR A 378 35.03 6.94 2.91
C THR A 378 33.64 7.50 2.64
N PHE A 379 32.89 6.87 1.71
CA PHE A 379 31.44 7.10 1.58
C PHE A 379 30.60 6.24 2.54
N GLY A 380 31.21 5.23 3.14
CA GLY A 380 30.66 4.40 4.20
C GLY A 380 31.73 3.44 4.72
N GLU A 381 31.55 2.98 5.95
CA GLU A 381 32.55 2.20 6.69
C GLU A 381 32.08 0.77 6.82
N ILE A 382 33.04 -0.13 6.94
CA ILE A 382 32.77 -1.54 7.15
C ILE A 382 33.45 -1.96 8.45
N SER A 383 32.62 -2.45 9.36
CA SER A 383 33.06 -3.16 10.57
C SER A 383 31.99 -4.17 10.98
N PHE A 384 32.40 -5.24 11.65
CA PHE A 384 31.48 -6.29 12.12
C PHE A 384 30.59 -6.89 11.02
N SER A 385 31.13 -6.94 9.79
CA SER A 385 30.42 -7.42 8.58
C SER A 385 29.16 -6.63 8.22
N LEU A 386 29.13 -5.34 8.58
CA LEU A 386 28.04 -4.42 8.30
C LEU A 386 28.58 -3.16 7.64
N HIS A 387 27.83 -2.65 6.67
CA HIS A 387 28.02 -1.32 6.13
C HIS A 387 27.38 -0.27 7.06
N GLN A 388 28.12 0.78 7.36
CA GLN A 388 27.73 1.82 8.31
C GLN A 388 28.03 3.18 7.70
N ASN A 389 27.31 4.21 8.14
CA ASN A 389 27.60 5.58 7.77
C ASN A 389 27.93 6.39 9.02
N GLN A 390 28.49 7.58 8.82
CA GLN A 390 28.83 8.50 9.91
C GLN A 390 29.58 7.83 11.07
N THR A 391 30.43 6.86 10.75
CA THR A 391 31.25 6.13 11.71
C THR A 391 32.72 6.32 11.35
N LEU A 392 33.62 6.21 12.34
CA LEU A 392 35.05 6.00 12.10
C LEU A 392 35.38 4.60 12.54
N THR A 393 36.03 3.86 11.66
CA THR A 393 36.57 2.53 11.94
C THR A 393 38.09 2.58 11.79
N ALA A 394 38.78 1.95 12.72
CA ALA A 394 40.24 1.89 12.71
C ALA A 394 40.72 0.47 12.95
N LEU A 395 41.67 0.02 12.13
CA LEU A 395 42.46 -1.15 12.45
C LEU A 395 43.69 -0.69 13.24
N CYS A 396 43.83 -1.16 14.47
CA CYS A 396 44.97 -0.86 15.33
C CYS A 396 45.83 -2.11 15.49
N ILE A 397 47.11 -2.03 15.14
CA ILE A 397 48.08 -3.12 15.31
C ILE A 397 48.88 -2.89 16.59
N PHE A 398 49.11 -3.94 17.37
CA PHE A 398 49.81 -3.90 18.65
C PHE A 398 50.95 -4.92 18.70
N LYS A 399 51.97 -4.65 19.53
CA LYS A 399 53.03 -5.61 19.86
C LYS A 399 52.62 -6.50 21.01
N GLY A 400 52.98 -7.77 20.94
CA GLY A 400 52.72 -8.78 21.96
C GLY A 400 51.59 -9.72 21.59
N GLU A 401 51.31 -10.66 22.49
CA GLU A 401 50.25 -11.64 22.31
C GLU A 401 48.86 -10.97 22.30
N PRO A 402 47.93 -11.47 21.47
CA PRO A 402 46.55 -11.00 21.49
C PRO A 402 45.94 -11.16 22.87
N ASP A 403 45.09 -10.20 23.27
CA ASP A 403 44.21 -10.39 24.41
C ASP A 403 43.36 -11.65 24.16
N LYS A 404 43.23 -12.52 25.17
CA LYS A 404 42.42 -13.75 25.10
C LYS A 404 40.96 -13.49 24.70
N VAL A 405 40.53 -12.24 24.81
CA VAL A 405 39.18 -11.77 24.46
C VAL A 405 39.00 -11.53 22.94
N ALA A 406 40.07 -11.28 22.17
CA ALA A 406 39.94 -10.90 20.75
C ALA A 406 39.22 -11.95 19.87
N PRO A 407 39.52 -13.26 19.95
CA PRO A 407 38.77 -14.27 19.20
C PRO A 407 37.30 -14.33 19.64
N ARG A 408 37.05 -14.16 20.95
CA ARG A 408 35.69 -14.14 21.52
C ARG A 408 34.88 -12.97 21.00
N ASN A 409 35.51 -11.81 20.82
CA ASN A 409 34.87 -10.63 20.24
C ASN A 409 34.45 -10.89 18.80
N PHE A 410 35.31 -11.46 17.95
CA PHE A 410 34.93 -11.80 16.57
C PHE A 410 33.67 -12.67 16.54
N PHE A 411 33.66 -13.80 17.25
CA PHE A 411 32.50 -14.69 17.26
C PHE A 411 31.24 -14.05 17.85
N THR A 412 31.39 -13.14 18.82
CA THR A 412 30.27 -12.39 19.40
C THR A 412 29.66 -11.46 18.36
N HIS A 413 30.45 -10.58 17.74
CA HIS A 413 29.96 -9.66 16.71
C HIS A 413 29.43 -10.42 15.49
N PHE A 414 30.11 -11.47 15.05
CA PHE A 414 29.67 -12.30 13.93
C PHE A 414 28.30 -12.94 14.19
N ARG A 415 28.11 -13.55 15.37
CA ARG A 415 26.81 -14.10 15.79
C ARG A 415 25.74 -13.02 15.84
N ASP A 416 26.06 -11.87 16.41
CA ASP A 416 25.12 -10.76 16.57
C ASP A 416 24.68 -10.21 15.19
N THR A 417 25.59 -10.10 14.23
CA THR A 417 25.29 -9.75 12.83
C THR A 417 24.42 -10.80 12.14
N LEU A 418 24.73 -12.10 12.29
CA LEU A 418 23.89 -13.18 11.75
C LEU A 418 22.47 -13.13 12.30
N LEU A 419 22.33 -12.97 13.62
CA LEU A 419 21.01 -12.87 14.25
C LEU A 419 20.24 -11.63 13.83
N HIS A 420 20.93 -10.54 13.47
CA HIS A 420 20.28 -9.36 12.90
C HIS A 420 19.66 -9.66 11.53
N TYR A 421 20.41 -10.26 10.61
CA TYR A 421 19.88 -10.66 9.30
C TYR A 421 18.71 -11.65 9.43
N GLU A 422 18.81 -12.63 10.33
CA GLU A 422 17.70 -13.55 10.61
C GLU A 422 16.48 -12.86 11.21
N ARG A 423 16.69 -11.84 12.06
CA ARG A 423 15.58 -11.05 12.63
C ARG A 423 14.88 -10.23 11.56
N ILE A 424 15.61 -9.64 10.62
CA ILE A 424 15.04 -8.93 9.46
C ILE A 424 14.16 -9.89 8.65
N LYS A 425 14.70 -11.07 8.31
CA LYS A 425 13.96 -12.11 7.57
C LYS A 425 12.71 -12.55 8.33
N SER A 426 12.81 -12.80 9.64
CA SER A 426 11.69 -13.17 10.50
C SER A 426 10.61 -12.07 10.57
N ASN A 427 11.00 -10.80 10.70
CA ASN A 427 10.05 -9.68 10.73
C ASN A 427 9.26 -9.57 9.42
N ARG A 428 9.95 -9.68 8.27
CA ARG A 428 9.32 -9.69 6.94
C ARG A 428 8.29 -10.81 6.81
N LEU A 429 8.65 -12.02 7.25
CA LEU A 429 7.75 -13.17 7.20
C LEU A 429 6.54 -13.02 8.15
N LYS A 430 6.76 -12.52 9.37
CA LYS A 430 5.67 -12.27 10.33
C LYS A 430 4.64 -11.27 9.80
N ALA A 431 5.07 -10.15 9.21
CA ALA A 431 4.09 -9.21 8.68
C ALA A 431 3.37 -9.77 7.43
N ASN A 432 4.06 -10.53 6.58
CA ASN A 432 3.40 -11.25 5.48
C ASN A 432 2.29 -12.19 6.00
N VAL A 433 2.52 -12.90 7.12
CA VAL A 433 1.49 -13.74 7.76
C VAL A 433 0.33 -12.88 8.29
N VAL A 434 0.61 -11.75 8.92
CA VAL A 434 -0.44 -10.83 9.42
C VAL A 434 -1.31 -10.28 8.29
N ILE A 435 -0.69 -9.84 7.19
CA ILE A 435 -1.41 -9.36 6.00
C ILE A 435 -2.28 -10.48 5.43
N LYS A 436 -1.74 -11.69 5.29
CA LYS A 436 -2.52 -12.86 4.82
C LYS A 436 -3.70 -13.20 5.74
N ASN A 437 -3.53 -13.12 7.06
CA ASN A 437 -4.63 -13.36 8.00
C ASN A 437 -5.73 -12.29 7.88
N THR A 438 -5.34 -11.03 7.72
CA THR A 438 -6.30 -9.92 7.51
C THR A 438 -7.12 -10.15 6.22
N LEU A 439 -6.50 -10.63 5.15
CA LEU A 439 -7.19 -11.00 3.92
C LEU A 439 -8.18 -12.17 4.13
N LEU A 440 -7.83 -13.16 4.95
CA LEU A 440 -8.72 -14.28 5.29
C LEU A 440 -9.93 -13.83 6.13
N GLU A 441 -9.75 -12.87 7.03
CA GLU A 441 -10.85 -12.26 7.80
C GLU A 441 -11.81 -11.49 6.88
N GLN A 442 -11.27 -10.69 5.95
CA GLN A 442 -12.09 -10.00 4.93
C GLN A 442 -12.87 -10.97 4.07
N TYR A 443 -12.27 -12.11 3.69
CA TYR A 443 -12.94 -13.18 2.96
C TYR A 443 -14.16 -13.73 3.73
N ALA A 444 -14.07 -13.92 5.04
CA ALA A 444 -15.20 -14.39 5.84
C ALA A 444 -16.37 -13.40 5.79
N GLY A 445 -16.07 -12.09 5.82
CA GLY A 445 -17.08 -11.04 5.64
C GLY A 445 -17.75 -11.06 4.27
N TYR A 446 -16.99 -11.26 3.19
CA TYR A 446 -17.54 -11.37 1.83
C TYR A 446 -18.51 -12.56 1.69
N ASN A 447 -18.17 -13.72 2.25
CA ASN A 447 -19.06 -14.89 2.21
C ASN A 447 -20.40 -14.65 2.91
N GLN A 448 -20.41 -13.92 4.03
CA GLN A 448 -21.65 -13.59 4.73
C GLN A 448 -22.55 -12.69 3.87
N ILE A 449 -21.97 -11.69 3.21
CA ILE A 449 -22.69 -10.80 2.27
C ILE A 449 -23.24 -11.62 1.10
N MET A 450 -22.43 -12.52 0.54
CA MET A 450 -22.83 -13.38 -0.57
C MET A 450 -24.03 -14.27 -0.22
N SER A 451 -24.01 -14.93 0.93
CA SER A 451 -25.12 -15.75 1.43
C SER A 451 -26.41 -14.93 1.62
N THR A 452 -26.27 -13.69 2.09
CA THR A 452 -27.40 -12.78 2.28
C THR A 452 -28.00 -12.38 0.93
N ASN A 453 -27.16 -12.02 -0.05
CA ASN A 453 -27.58 -11.67 -1.41
C ASN A 453 -28.28 -12.85 -2.12
N GLN A 454 -27.75 -14.07 -1.99
CA GLN A 454 -28.44 -15.26 -2.53
C GLN A 454 -29.84 -15.43 -1.97
N THR A 455 -30.03 -15.17 -0.67
CA THR A 455 -31.35 -15.25 -0.04
C THR A 455 -32.30 -14.18 -0.58
N HIS A 456 -31.84 -12.94 -0.72
CA HIS A 456 -32.64 -11.86 -1.29
C HIS A 456 -33.04 -12.13 -2.74
N LEU A 457 -32.13 -12.64 -3.58
CA LEU A 457 -32.45 -12.96 -4.97
C LEU A 457 -33.46 -14.11 -5.10
N ARG A 458 -33.37 -15.12 -4.24
CA ARG A 458 -34.41 -16.18 -4.19
C ARG A 458 -35.78 -15.62 -3.78
N ASP A 459 -35.81 -14.70 -2.82
CA ASP A 459 -37.05 -14.04 -2.41
C ASP A 459 -37.64 -13.17 -3.55
N ILE A 460 -36.80 -12.44 -4.29
CA ILE A 460 -37.21 -11.68 -5.48
C ILE A 460 -37.82 -12.61 -6.55
N ALA A 461 -37.14 -13.71 -6.88
CA ALA A 461 -37.64 -14.68 -7.84
C ALA A 461 -39.00 -15.26 -7.40
N THR A 462 -39.13 -15.62 -6.11
CA THR A 462 -40.37 -16.17 -5.56
C THR A 462 -41.50 -15.13 -5.63
N LYS A 463 -41.24 -13.88 -5.24
CA LYS A 463 -42.23 -12.79 -5.31
C LYS A 463 -42.64 -12.44 -6.74
N ALA A 464 -41.71 -12.49 -7.69
CA ALA A 464 -42.00 -12.32 -9.11
C ALA A 464 -42.97 -13.39 -9.63
N THR A 465 -42.75 -14.67 -9.26
CA THR A 465 -43.67 -15.75 -9.63
C THR A 465 -45.06 -15.57 -8.99
N ALA A 466 -45.13 -15.16 -7.72
CA ALA A 466 -46.39 -14.88 -7.05
C ALA A 466 -47.15 -13.71 -7.69
N ASN A 467 -46.45 -12.65 -8.11
CA ASN A 467 -47.06 -11.54 -8.84
C ASN A 467 -47.73 -11.99 -10.15
N ASN A 468 -47.10 -12.89 -10.91
CA ASN A 468 -47.70 -13.44 -12.13
C ASN A 468 -49.01 -14.20 -11.84
N GLU A 469 -49.07 -14.93 -10.72
CA GLU A 469 -50.30 -15.61 -10.29
C GLU A 469 -51.40 -14.62 -9.87
N TYR A 470 -51.04 -13.55 -9.17
CA TYR A 470 -51.97 -12.47 -8.84
C TYR A 470 -52.49 -11.77 -10.10
N VAL A 471 -51.63 -11.43 -11.05
CA VAL A 471 -52.04 -10.82 -12.33
C VAL A 471 -53.03 -11.72 -13.06
N ARG A 472 -52.77 -13.03 -13.12
CA ARG A 472 -53.66 -14.00 -13.76
C ARG A 472 -55.04 -14.02 -13.10
N THR A 473 -55.10 -13.97 -11.77
CA THR A 473 -56.35 -13.96 -11.00
C THR A 473 -57.12 -12.66 -11.24
N VAL A 474 -56.46 -11.51 -11.15
CA VAL A 474 -57.07 -10.19 -11.41
C VAL A 474 -57.58 -10.11 -12.85
N ARG A 475 -56.87 -10.70 -13.82
CA ARG A 475 -57.29 -10.75 -15.22
C ARG A 475 -58.59 -11.55 -15.40
N GLN A 476 -58.75 -12.66 -14.68
CA GLN A 476 -59.99 -13.45 -14.72
C GLN A 476 -61.19 -12.68 -14.15
N GLU A 477 -61.00 -11.96 -13.04
CA GLU A 477 -62.06 -11.13 -12.46
C GLU A 477 -62.40 -9.93 -13.34
N ALA A 478 -61.40 -9.31 -13.97
CA ALA A 478 -61.61 -8.23 -14.93
C ALA A 478 -62.45 -8.69 -16.14
N LEU A 479 -62.24 -9.91 -16.64
CA LEU A 479 -63.07 -10.49 -17.72
C LEU A 479 -64.53 -10.70 -17.28
N LYS A 480 -64.77 -11.24 -16.08
CA LYS A 480 -66.14 -11.38 -15.54
C LYS A 480 -66.83 -10.04 -15.38
N LEU A 481 -66.10 -9.01 -14.95
CA LEU A 481 -66.64 -7.66 -14.81
C LEU A 481 -66.99 -7.07 -16.17
N HIS A 482 -66.14 -7.28 -17.19
CA HIS A 482 -66.43 -6.88 -18.57
C HIS A 482 -67.72 -7.51 -19.10
N ASP A 483 -67.89 -8.83 -18.92
CA ASP A 483 -69.11 -9.55 -19.33
C ASP A 483 -70.36 -9.01 -18.61
N SER A 484 -70.22 -8.67 -17.32
CA SER A 484 -71.28 -8.07 -16.52
C SER A 484 -71.67 -6.67 -17.02
N MET A 485 -70.68 -5.84 -17.40
CA MET A 485 -70.93 -4.51 -17.98
C MET A 485 -71.61 -4.61 -19.35
N SER A 486 -71.24 -5.60 -20.16
CA SER A 486 -71.91 -5.88 -21.45
C SER A 486 -73.39 -6.23 -21.24
N SER A 487 -73.67 -7.12 -20.28
CA SER A 487 -75.04 -7.50 -19.92
C SER A 487 -75.86 -6.32 -19.38
N LEU A 488 -75.25 -5.41 -18.61
CA LEU A 488 -75.92 -4.19 -18.13
C LEU A 488 -76.28 -3.23 -19.27
N LYS A 489 -75.43 -3.10 -20.29
CA LYS A 489 -75.73 -2.29 -21.48
C LYS A 489 -76.94 -2.83 -22.23
N GLU A 490 -77.01 -4.15 -22.44
CA GLU A 490 -78.13 -4.81 -23.10
C GLU A 490 -79.44 -4.66 -22.29
N LEU A 491 -79.37 -4.84 -20.97
CA LEU A 491 -80.51 -4.66 -20.08
C LEU A 491 -81.00 -3.20 -20.10
N SER A 492 -80.08 -2.23 -20.06
CA SER A 492 -80.44 -0.81 -20.10
C SER A 492 -81.05 -0.40 -21.45
N ALA A 493 -80.57 -0.96 -22.56
CA ALA A 493 -81.18 -0.76 -23.88
C ALA A 493 -82.62 -1.31 -23.93
N THR A 494 -82.83 -2.51 -23.38
CA THR A 494 -84.16 -3.12 -23.28
C THR A 494 -85.09 -2.30 -22.38
N LEU A 495 -84.57 -1.80 -21.26
CA LEU A 495 -85.31 -0.94 -20.34
C LEU A 495 -85.71 0.37 -21.03
N SER A 496 -84.81 1.00 -21.79
CA SER A 496 -85.10 2.21 -22.56
C SER A 496 -86.27 1.98 -23.53
N HIS A 497 -86.26 0.86 -24.27
CA HIS A 497 -87.34 0.52 -25.19
C HIS A 497 -88.70 0.31 -24.47
N THR A 498 -88.66 -0.31 -23.30
CA THR A 498 -89.86 -0.52 -22.46
C THR A 498 -90.40 0.80 -21.93
N VAL A 499 -89.52 1.69 -21.47
CA VAL A 499 -89.85 3.04 -20.99
C VAL A 499 -90.49 3.86 -22.11
N ASP A 500 -89.95 3.81 -23.33
CA ASP A 500 -90.53 4.48 -24.50
C ASP A 500 -91.95 3.99 -24.79
N THR A 501 -92.16 2.67 -24.72
CA THR A 501 -93.48 2.06 -24.94
C THR A 501 -94.50 2.49 -23.87
N ILE A 502 -94.09 2.49 -22.59
CA ILE A 502 -94.95 2.95 -21.49
C ILE A 502 -95.27 4.45 -21.63
N ASN A 503 -94.29 5.26 -22.01
CA ASN A 503 -94.48 6.68 -22.25
C ASN A 503 -95.52 6.92 -23.35
N GLN A 504 -95.43 6.17 -24.45
CA GLN A 504 -96.39 6.24 -25.56
C GLN A 504 -97.81 5.88 -25.10
N HIS A 505 -97.98 4.78 -24.37
CA HIS A 505 -99.30 4.41 -23.81
C HIS A 505 -99.84 5.42 -22.80
N THR A 506 -98.95 6.03 -22.00
CA THR A 506 -99.33 7.09 -21.04
C THR A 506 -99.91 8.30 -21.78
N ILE A 507 -99.31 8.69 -22.91
CA ILE A 507 -99.80 9.77 -23.77
C ILE A 507 -101.16 9.40 -24.39
N GLU A 508 -101.27 8.22 -25.00
CA GLU A 508 -102.50 7.74 -25.64
C GLU A 508 -103.68 7.69 -24.66
N VAL A 509 -103.46 7.19 -23.45
CA VAL A 509 -104.50 7.16 -22.41
C VAL A 509 -104.85 8.55 -21.93
N SER A 510 -103.86 9.45 -21.77
CA SER A 510 -104.13 10.85 -21.41
C SER A 510 -105.01 11.54 -22.46
N GLU A 511 -104.79 11.29 -23.75
CA GLU A 511 -105.66 11.80 -24.83
C GLU A 511 -107.07 11.21 -24.79
N ALA A 512 -107.19 9.91 -24.51
CA ALA A 512 -108.49 9.25 -24.36
C ALA A 512 -109.28 9.84 -23.18
N LEU A 513 -108.63 10.06 -22.03
CA LEU A 513 -109.24 10.68 -20.85
C LEU A 513 -109.72 12.10 -21.13
N GLN A 514 -108.98 12.90 -21.90
CA GLN A 514 -109.42 14.22 -22.35
C GLN A 514 -110.68 14.16 -23.22
N LYS A 515 -110.82 13.14 -24.07
CA LYS A 515 -112.04 12.95 -24.88
C LYS A 515 -113.23 12.60 -23.97
N ILE A 516 -113.05 11.73 -22.98
CA ILE A 516 -114.11 11.37 -22.03
C ILE A 516 -114.51 12.58 -21.18
N ASP A 517 -113.55 13.39 -20.73
CA ASP A 517 -113.84 14.62 -19.98
C ASP A 517 -114.72 15.58 -20.80
N ARG A 518 -114.41 15.77 -22.09
CA ARG A 518 -115.26 16.55 -23.01
C ARG A 518 -116.67 15.97 -23.14
N VAL A 519 -116.82 14.65 -23.25
CA VAL A 519 -118.13 13.99 -23.33
C VAL A 519 -118.90 14.14 -22.03
N SER A 520 -118.24 13.99 -20.88
CA SER A 520 -118.85 14.17 -19.56
C SER A 520 -119.31 15.61 -19.35
N TYR A 521 -118.48 16.58 -19.73
CA TYR A 521 -118.83 18.01 -19.71
C TYR A 521 -120.04 18.32 -20.58
N GLN A 522 -120.08 17.79 -21.81
CA GLN A 522 -121.23 17.94 -22.71
C GLN A 522 -122.50 17.28 -22.15
N THR A 523 -122.35 16.10 -21.54
CA THR A 523 -123.47 15.36 -20.92
C THR A 523 -124.03 16.11 -19.72
N ASN A 524 -123.17 16.71 -18.89
CA ASN A 524 -123.56 17.56 -17.78
C ASN A 524 -124.34 18.81 -18.26
N LEU A 525 -123.87 19.46 -19.34
CA LEU A 525 -124.55 20.59 -19.97
C LEU A 525 -125.93 20.20 -20.55
N LEU A 526 -126.02 19.03 -21.20
CA LEU A 526 -127.28 18.50 -21.72
C LEU A 526 -128.26 18.17 -20.59
N ALA A 527 -127.76 17.56 -19.51
CA ALA A 527 -128.54 17.26 -18.32
C ALA A 527 -129.07 18.53 -17.65
N LEU A 528 -128.23 19.56 -17.51
CA LEU A 528 -128.63 20.88 -17.00
C LEU A 528 -129.73 21.51 -17.85
N ASN A 529 -129.59 21.49 -19.19
CA ASN A 529 -130.61 21.98 -20.10
C ASN A 529 -131.93 21.20 -19.99
N ALA A 530 -131.84 19.87 -19.81
CA ALA A 530 -133.01 19.02 -19.61
C ALA A 530 -133.69 19.27 -18.25
N SER A 531 -132.93 19.48 -17.17
CA SER A 531 -133.48 19.85 -15.85
C SER A 531 -134.21 21.19 -15.90
N ILE A 532 -133.65 22.18 -16.61
CA ILE A 532 -134.30 23.49 -16.84
C ILE A 532 -135.64 23.33 -17.57
N GLU A 533 -135.67 22.54 -18.65
CA GLU A 533 -136.88 22.36 -19.44
C GLU A 533 -137.93 21.49 -18.73
N ALA A 534 -137.50 20.51 -17.93
CA ALA A 534 -138.37 19.72 -17.07
C ALA A 534 -139.02 20.55 -15.96
N ALA A 535 -138.29 21.51 -15.37
CA ALA A 535 -138.86 22.47 -14.42
C ALA A 535 -139.90 23.39 -15.09
N ARG A 536 -139.70 23.73 -16.37
CA ARG A 536 -140.58 24.58 -17.18
C ARG A 536 -141.92 23.92 -17.52
N ALA A 537 -141.95 22.58 -17.67
CA ALA A 537 -143.15 21.79 -17.92
C ALA A 537 -144.03 21.55 -16.67
N GLY A 538 -143.65 22.07 -15.50
CA GLY A 538 -144.48 22.04 -14.28
C GLY A 538 -144.77 20.63 -13.76
N SER A 539 -146.03 20.32 -13.44
CA SER A 539 -146.42 19.03 -12.84
C SER A 539 -146.19 17.82 -13.75
N HIS A 540 -146.22 18.00 -15.07
CA HIS A 540 -145.97 16.94 -16.05
C HIS A 540 -144.47 16.64 -16.26
N GLY A 541 -143.57 17.54 -15.85
CA GLY A 541 -142.12 17.40 -16.01
C GLY A 541 -141.38 16.78 -14.82
N ARG A 542 -142.05 16.55 -13.68
CA ARG A 542 -141.40 16.08 -12.44
C ARG A 542 -140.58 14.80 -12.59
N GLY A 543 -141.09 13.82 -13.35
CA GLY A 543 -140.35 12.57 -13.61
C GLY A 543 -139.08 12.77 -14.43
N PHE A 544 -139.12 13.70 -15.40
CA PHE A 544 -137.96 14.05 -16.23
C PHE A 544 -136.91 14.87 -15.48
N ALA A 545 -137.33 15.74 -14.56
CA ALA A 545 -136.42 16.55 -13.73
C ALA A 545 -135.53 15.66 -12.85
N VAL A 546 -136.10 14.63 -12.21
CA VAL A 546 -135.33 13.67 -11.39
C VAL A 546 -134.29 12.93 -12.23
N VAL A 547 -134.65 12.50 -13.44
CA VAL A 547 -133.71 11.82 -14.34
C VAL A 547 -132.60 12.76 -14.81
N ALA A 548 -132.93 14.00 -15.15
CA ALA A 548 -131.95 14.99 -15.61
C ALA A 548 -130.96 15.38 -14.50
N ASP A 549 -131.42 15.59 -13.26
CA ASP A 549 -130.54 15.83 -12.12
C ASP A 549 -129.64 14.62 -11.81
N GLU A 550 -130.17 13.39 -11.93
CA GLU A 550 -129.38 12.17 -11.76
C GLU A 550 -128.31 12.02 -12.84
N VAL A 551 -128.62 12.35 -14.11
CA VAL A 551 -127.65 12.35 -15.22
C VAL A 551 -126.58 13.43 -15.03
N GLY A 552 -126.96 14.63 -14.55
CA GLY A 552 -126.01 15.71 -14.25
C GLY A 552 -125.08 15.36 -13.09
N ASN A 553 -125.62 14.77 -12.01
CA ASN A 553 -124.83 14.25 -10.90
C ASN A 553 -123.87 13.13 -11.35
N LEU A 554 -124.32 12.23 -12.23
CA LEU A 554 -123.48 11.19 -12.80
C LEU A 554 -122.35 11.77 -13.65
N ALA A 555 -122.64 12.76 -14.50
CA ALA A 555 -121.65 13.43 -15.34
C ALA A 555 -120.61 14.22 -14.52
N ASN A 556 -121.02 14.94 -13.47
CA ASN A 556 -120.10 15.56 -12.52
C ASN A 556 -119.24 14.50 -11.78
N GLY A 557 -119.85 13.40 -11.35
CA GLY A 557 -119.14 12.29 -10.71
C GLY A 557 -118.14 11.57 -11.63
N VAL A 558 -118.38 11.59 -12.95
CA VAL A 558 -117.41 11.12 -13.96
C VAL A 558 -116.26 12.12 -14.10
N GLN A 559 -116.52 13.43 -14.14
CA GLN A 559 -115.48 14.46 -14.23
C GLN A 559 -114.52 14.44 -13.02
N GLN A 560 -115.07 14.36 -11.81
CA GLN A 560 -114.25 14.28 -10.59
C GLN A 560 -113.33 13.05 -10.60
N ARG A 561 -113.82 11.89 -11.06
CA ARG A 561 -112.98 10.70 -11.21
C ARG A 561 -111.93 10.84 -12.31
N LEU A 562 -112.24 11.55 -13.39
CA LEU A 562 -111.27 11.81 -14.45
C LEU A 562 -110.11 12.69 -13.98
N GLU A 563 -110.35 13.68 -13.11
CA GLU A 563 -109.29 14.49 -12.49
C GLU A 563 -108.32 13.64 -11.66
N GLU A 564 -108.85 12.70 -10.85
CA GLU A 564 -108.05 11.75 -10.08
C GLU A 564 -107.20 10.83 -10.98
N ILE A 565 -107.80 10.33 -12.08
CA ILE A 565 -107.08 9.50 -13.05
C ILE A 565 -106.00 10.33 -13.77
N GLN A 566 -106.30 11.56 -14.21
CA GLN A 566 -105.31 12.44 -14.84
C GLN A 566 -104.12 12.73 -13.91
N SER A 567 -104.36 12.98 -12.63
CA SER A 567 -103.31 13.15 -11.61
C SER A 567 -102.42 11.90 -11.47
N THR A 568 -103.04 10.71 -11.53
CA THR A 568 -102.34 9.42 -11.50
C THR A 568 -101.44 9.25 -12.73
N PHE A 569 -101.94 9.55 -13.93
CA PHE A 569 -101.14 9.48 -15.17
C PHE A 569 -100.04 10.54 -15.24
N ALA A 570 -100.26 11.74 -14.70
CA ALA A 570 -99.21 12.75 -14.56
C ALA A 570 -98.08 12.28 -13.62
N SER A 571 -98.43 11.59 -12.53
CA SER A 571 -97.46 10.96 -11.63
C SER A 571 -96.72 9.81 -12.30
N MET A 572 -97.41 9.02 -13.14
CA MET A 572 -96.80 7.97 -13.95
C MET A 572 -95.79 8.53 -14.96
N GLY A 573 -96.11 9.64 -15.65
CA GLY A 573 -95.17 10.31 -16.54
C GLY A 573 -93.89 10.79 -15.83
N LYS A 574 -94.01 11.29 -14.59
CA LYS A 574 -92.83 11.61 -13.75
C LYS A 574 -92.01 10.37 -13.40
N ALA A 575 -92.66 9.26 -13.05
CA ALA A 575 -91.99 8.00 -12.74
C ALA A 575 -91.24 7.44 -13.96
N VAL A 576 -91.86 7.44 -15.14
CA VAL A 576 -91.26 7.03 -16.43
C VAL A 576 -89.99 7.85 -16.73
N LYS A 577 -90.06 9.18 -16.58
CA LYS A 577 -88.90 10.06 -16.78
C LYS A 577 -87.75 9.80 -15.78
N ASN A 578 -88.09 9.45 -14.54
CA ASN A 578 -87.08 9.07 -13.54
C ASN A 578 -86.39 7.74 -13.92
N ILE A 579 -87.15 6.76 -14.45
CA ILE A 579 -86.58 5.50 -14.94
C ILE A 579 -85.68 5.73 -16.15
N GLU A 580 -86.07 6.60 -17.09
CA GLU A 580 -85.24 6.99 -18.24
C GLU A 580 -83.88 7.58 -17.80
N ASN A 581 -83.91 8.52 -16.84
CA ASN A 581 -82.70 9.12 -16.30
C ASN A 581 -81.81 8.08 -15.59
N ALA A 582 -82.42 7.15 -14.83
CA ALA A 582 -81.69 6.07 -14.17
C ALA A 582 -81.03 5.12 -15.20
N ALA A 583 -81.73 4.77 -16.28
CA ALA A 583 -81.19 3.93 -17.36
C ALA A 583 -79.98 4.59 -18.04
N LYS A 584 -80.05 5.90 -18.33
CA LYS A 584 -78.92 6.67 -18.87
C LYS A 584 -77.73 6.73 -17.90
N ALA A 585 -77.98 6.92 -16.60
CA ALA A 585 -76.93 6.91 -15.60
C ALA A 585 -76.22 5.55 -15.53
N VAL A 586 -76.96 4.45 -15.63
CA VAL A 586 -76.39 3.09 -15.67
C VAL A 586 -75.53 2.86 -16.92
N LEU A 587 -75.93 3.38 -18.08
CA LEU A 587 -75.13 3.29 -19.31
C LEU A 587 -73.81 4.05 -19.19
N ASN A 588 -73.86 5.31 -18.73
CA ASN A 588 -72.65 6.12 -18.53
C ASN A 588 -71.70 5.47 -17.52
N ALA A 589 -72.22 4.95 -16.40
CA ALA A 589 -71.41 4.23 -15.42
C ALA A 589 -70.79 2.94 -16.01
N SER A 590 -71.50 2.26 -16.91
CA SER A 590 -70.99 1.07 -17.61
C SER A 590 -69.87 1.43 -18.60
N ASP A 591 -69.94 2.58 -19.25
CA ASP A 591 -68.87 3.08 -20.14
C ASP A 591 -67.62 3.49 -19.36
N GLU A 592 -67.80 4.22 -18.24
CA GLU A 592 -66.70 4.58 -17.34
C GLU A 592 -65.99 3.35 -16.74
N ASN A 593 -66.77 2.33 -16.36
CA ASN A 593 -66.21 1.06 -15.88
C ASN A 593 -65.42 0.32 -16.96
N ASN A 594 -65.88 0.33 -18.22
CA ASN A 594 -65.13 -0.28 -19.33
C ASN A 594 -63.79 0.44 -19.58
N ALA A 595 -63.77 1.78 -19.57
CA ALA A 595 -62.52 2.54 -19.69
C ALA A 595 -61.55 2.26 -18.53
N SER A 596 -62.10 2.06 -17.32
CA SER A 596 -61.31 1.65 -16.14
C SER A 596 -60.75 0.23 -16.29
N LEU A 597 -61.51 -0.70 -16.89
CA LEU A 597 -61.06 -2.06 -17.19
C LEU A 597 -59.93 -2.09 -18.23
N ASP A 598 -60.00 -1.25 -19.27
CA ASP A 598 -58.92 -1.13 -20.27
C ASP A 598 -57.62 -0.62 -19.62
N SER A 599 -57.73 0.38 -18.74
CA SER A 599 -56.59 0.90 -17.99
C SER A 599 -56.00 -0.15 -17.05
N LEU A 600 -56.85 -0.93 -16.38
CA LEU A 600 -56.44 -2.04 -15.53
C LEU A 600 -55.73 -3.13 -16.33
N HIS A 601 -56.17 -3.42 -17.56
CA HIS A 601 -55.52 -4.37 -18.45
C HIS A 601 -54.10 -3.94 -18.85
N GLY A 602 -53.92 -2.64 -19.16
CA GLY A 602 -52.59 -2.07 -19.44
C GLY A 602 -51.64 -2.17 -18.23
N ALA A 603 -52.15 -1.87 -17.03
CA ALA A 603 -51.38 -2.01 -15.79
C ALA A 603 -50.99 -3.46 -15.51
N MET A 604 -51.90 -4.41 -15.70
CA MET A 604 -51.64 -5.85 -15.56
C MET A 604 -50.54 -6.34 -16.52
N THR A 605 -50.59 -5.94 -17.79
CA THR A 605 -49.58 -6.31 -18.80
C THR A 605 -48.19 -5.78 -18.44
N SER A 606 -48.13 -4.55 -17.93
CA SER A 606 -46.87 -3.95 -17.45
C SER A 606 -46.33 -4.70 -16.24
N LEU A 607 -47.19 -5.08 -15.29
CA LEU A 607 -46.80 -5.83 -14.09
C LEU A 607 -46.30 -7.25 -14.42
N GLU A 608 -46.92 -7.91 -15.39
CA GLU A 608 -46.48 -9.22 -15.89
C GLU A 608 -45.09 -9.13 -16.53
N THR A 609 -44.88 -8.15 -17.40
CA THR A 609 -43.58 -7.91 -18.05
C THR A 609 -42.50 -7.63 -17.01
N GLN A 610 -42.79 -6.77 -16.03
CA GLN A 610 -41.84 -6.44 -14.96
C GLN A 610 -41.54 -7.67 -14.07
N SER A 611 -42.53 -8.51 -13.81
CA SER A 611 -42.35 -9.72 -13.01
C SER A 611 -41.48 -10.75 -13.74
N GLN A 612 -41.68 -10.95 -15.04
CA GLN A 612 -40.82 -11.81 -15.86
C GLN A 612 -39.38 -11.30 -15.92
N GLU A 613 -39.19 -9.98 -16.06
CA GLU A 613 -37.86 -9.38 -16.05
C GLU A 613 -37.16 -9.53 -14.69
N MET A 614 -37.88 -9.30 -13.58
CA MET A 614 -37.36 -9.53 -12.23
C MET A 614 -36.93 -10.98 -12.00
N GLU A 615 -37.74 -11.95 -12.44
CA GLU A 615 -37.40 -13.37 -12.32
C GLU A 615 -36.13 -13.70 -13.10
N LYS A 616 -36.03 -13.23 -14.36
CA LYS A 616 -34.85 -13.44 -15.21
C LYS A 616 -33.58 -12.83 -14.60
N ILE A 617 -33.66 -11.58 -14.12
CA ILE A 617 -32.54 -10.90 -13.47
C ILE A 617 -32.12 -11.64 -12.21
N ALA A 618 -33.07 -12.08 -11.39
CA ALA A 618 -32.78 -12.81 -10.16
C ALA A 618 -32.09 -14.16 -10.44
N GLN A 619 -32.56 -14.92 -11.44
CA GLN A 619 -31.95 -16.18 -11.85
C GLN A 619 -30.53 -15.97 -12.41
N GLN A 620 -30.34 -15.00 -13.29
CA GLN A 620 -29.01 -14.69 -13.84
C GLN A 620 -28.05 -14.26 -12.72
N SER A 621 -28.50 -13.39 -11.83
CA SER A 621 -27.69 -12.93 -10.69
C SER A 621 -27.30 -14.10 -9.77
N LEU A 622 -28.17 -15.10 -9.58
CA LEU A 622 -27.83 -16.29 -8.80
C LEU A 622 -26.72 -17.12 -9.45
N VAL A 623 -26.71 -17.24 -10.78
CA VAL A 623 -25.64 -17.92 -11.53
C VAL A 623 -24.33 -17.14 -11.41
N ASP A 624 -24.39 -15.82 -11.58
CA ASP A 624 -23.21 -14.95 -11.48
C ASP A 624 -22.60 -15.01 -10.07
N LEU A 625 -23.44 -14.96 -9.02
CA LEU A 625 -22.97 -15.11 -7.63
C LEU A 625 -22.34 -16.49 -7.36
N ALA A 626 -22.85 -17.56 -7.97
CA ALA A 626 -22.24 -18.89 -7.84
C ALA A 626 -20.84 -18.93 -8.45
N HIS A 627 -20.64 -18.30 -9.61
CA HIS A 627 -19.33 -18.21 -10.24
C HIS A 627 -18.34 -17.35 -9.42
N VAL A 628 -18.81 -16.21 -8.90
CA VAL A 628 -18.00 -15.37 -8.00
C VAL A 628 -17.62 -16.14 -6.73
N GLN A 629 -18.54 -16.94 -6.17
CA GLN A 629 -18.27 -17.76 -5.00
C GLN A 629 -17.19 -18.82 -5.26
N GLU A 630 -17.18 -19.45 -6.45
CA GLU A 630 -16.13 -20.38 -6.88
C GLU A 630 -14.76 -19.70 -6.96
N GLN A 631 -14.68 -18.55 -7.65
CA GLN A 631 -13.43 -17.77 -7.76
C GLN A 631 -12.89 -17.35 -6.39
N ILE A 632 -13.78 -16.95 -5.48
CA ILE A 632 -13.44 -16.55 -4.11
C ILE A 632 -12.89 -17.74 -3.30
N GLU A 633 -13.45 -18.95 -3.46
CA GLU A 633 -12.94 -20.16 -2.79
C GLU A 633 -11.56 -20.57 -3.31
N ASP A 634 -11.30 -20.42 -4.60
CA ASP A 634 -9.99 -20.67 -5.21
C ASP A 634 -8.91 -19.74 -4.63
N VAL A 635 -9.22 -18.45 -4.50
CA VAL A 635 -8.31 -17.47 -3.90
C VAL A 635 -7.98 -17.84 -2.46
N LYS A 636 -8.99 -18.20 -1.66
CA LYS A 636 -8.80 -18.64 -0.26
C LYS A 636 -7.93 -19.90 -0.17
N THR A 637 -8.19 -20.89 -1.03
CA THR A 637 -7.39 -22.12 -1.10
C THR A 637 -5.94 -21.81 -1.43
N ASN A 638 -5.69 -20.93 -2.40
CA ASN A 638 -4.35 -20.47 -2.75
C ASN A 638 -3.65 -19.74 -1.60
N ILE A 639 -4.37 -18.91 -0.84
CA ILE A 639 -3.82 -18.22 0.35
C ILE A 639 -3.44 -19.26 1.42
N GLN A 640 -4.31 -20.23 1.70
CA GLN A 640 -4.05 -21.28 2.71
C GLN A 640 -2.90 -22.19 2.31
N GLN A 641 -2.83 -22.62 1.06
CA GLN A 641 -1.70 -23.40 0.54
C GLN A 641 -0.39 -22.63 0.70
N ASN A 642 -0.38 -21.35 0.32
CA ASN A 642 0.78 -20.47 0.52
C ASN A 642 1.16 -20.32 2.00
N GLN A 643 0.19 -20.29 2.91
CA GLN A 643 0.48 -20.25 4.36
C GLN A 643 1.11 -21.55 4.85
N GLU A 644 0.58 -22.70 4.47
CA GLU A 644 1.13 -24.01 4.85
C GLU A 644 2.52 -24.24 4.24
N LEU A 645 2.75 -23.83 2.99
CA LEU A 645 4.07 -23.81 2.37
C LEU A 645 5.06 -22.97 3.18
N VAL A 646 4.68 -21.73 3.54
CA VAL A 646 5.54 -20.86 4.36
C VAL A 646 5.82 -21.48 5.74
N LYS A 647 4.83 -22.09 6.40
CA LYS A 647 5.04 -22.78 7.69
C LYS A 647 6.00 -23.97 7.55
N LYS A 648 5.83 -24.79 6.52
CA LYS A 648 6.69 -25.96 6.26
C LYS A 648 8.13 -25.54 5.99
N LEU A 649 8.33 -24.50 5.17
CA LEU A 649 9.65 -23.91 4.90
C LEU A 649 10.29 -23.23 6.11
N HIS A 650 9.54 -22.99 7.19
CA HIS A 650 10.05 -22.44 8.45
C HIS A 650 10.51 -23.53 9.45
N LEU A 651 10.08 -24.78 9.23
CA LEU A 651 10.46 -25.94 10.04
C LEU A 651 11.62 -26.74 9.42
N SER A 652 11.94 -26.47 8.14
CA SER A 652 13.13 -26.97 7.43
C SER A 652 14.26 -25.95 7.48
#